data_AF-L2GE45-F1
#
_entry.id   AF-L2GE45-F1
#
_cell.length_a   1.000
_cell.length_b   1.000
_cell.length_c   1.000
_cell.angle_alpha   90.00
_cell.angle_beta   90.00
_cell.angle_gamma   90.00
#
_symmetry.space_group_name_H-M   'P 1'
#
loop_
_entity.id
_entity.type
_entity.pdbx_description
1 polymer ?
#
loop_
_entity_poly.entity_id
_entity_poly.type
_entity_poly.pdbx_seq_one_letter_code
_entity_poly.pdbx_strand_id
1 'polypeptide(L)'
;MAVLSKTAPVWADNRQALCDSVGYYKAHESSMYTNSKIARGILINKHVSVRDMLSAEVVITTIGGGRKKNDDGVYVRTESGAATEGLVKAAIAAKEQYLPIAVILGDQYPLASFKPNHVYNVLDFFSITDIWSEIDTSTSEGVSIWKVRLEKTDRSTPSWWEPEAQPTSLTPGFPQMPRTCTSCNTDSNQIFSQTWTCLNGRCDAAFVFASNISVQDLTFASPCAAHLAWCRHCHVGSKTIFADGWACLNKTCEAYFEFPTGVVKESLTYSENFLQERTNNVLPAGFLLKPNLPGTAANGSLGTEKYMRVGMVCPKCGCCSRRKFWTGWAYEASDCDFVLDAKPAPYPLSHVHAEEDRTSKMVFSKPWTATPQILQKTYTANGYTAEQYLLPDPIKNSVVLGSVTVFRSTRAINAEVGGPDDMWLNLLHETATNDFGLQRKPAIHPNHPSEKLTRHFMQNWGAPYKFAVAVASKPFSDAPNSIIGALKRMQWAGRITVDKTNASFREANMNAVRCGTISEEFVDFNEVLSLGYMEQDRISFHDDGEDTLGPTVATLSLGSPAQMLFRSKKKYMGVKKDNLPCLKFPVRHGDMVVMHGTRIHQAYEHSVDPKGMRRFALTSRNIVLDTLDEEKRADAIQKSILPDLPADWDYPKPSQSRKRANDEAGVTAANKKAKTKA
;
A
#
# COMPACT_ATOMS: atom_id res chain seq x y z
N MET A 1 28.96 20.18 -9.00
CA MET A 1 27.74 20.28 -8.15
C MET A 1 28.14 20.77 -6.78
N ALA A 2 27.38 21.70 -6.21
CA ALA A 2 27.62 22.16 -4.84
C ALA A 2 27.24 21.08 -3.82
N VAL A 3 28.00 20.99 -2.73
CA VAL A 3 27.65 20.21 -1.54
C VAL A 3 26.82 21.13 -0.63
N LEU A 4 25.66 20.67 -0.19
CA LEU A 4 24.78 21.45 0.69
C LEU A 4 25.28 21.37 2.14
N SER A 5 25.27 22.49 2.86
CA SER A 5 25.53 22.53 4.31
C SER A 5 24.32 22.10 5.14
N LYS A 6 23.12 22.11 4.55
CA LYS A 6 21.85 21.75 5.18
C LYS A 6 21.25 20.49 4.56
N THR A 7 20.51 19.73 5.37
CA THR A 7 19.75 18.55 4.93
C THR A 7 18.28 18.87 4.75
N ALA A 8 17.60 18.10 3.91
CA ALA A 8 16.15 18.22 3.74
C ALA A 8 15.42 18.03 5.08
N PRO A 9 14.42 18.86 5.41
CA PRO A 9 13.68 18.75 6.66
C PRO A 9 12.82 17.48 6.72
N VAL A 10 12.41 16.98 5.54
CA VAL A 10 11.73 15.70 5.36
C VAL A 10 12.33 14.98 4.16
N TRP A 11 12.67 13.70 4.32
CA TRP A 11 13.27 12.89 3.24
C TRP A 11 12.96 11.41 3.39
N ALA A 12 13.19 10.64 2.33
CA ALA A 12 13.08 9.18 2.35
C ALA A 12 13.98 8.54 1.29
N ASP A 13 14.56 7.37 1.59
CA ASP A 13 15.24 6.55 0.57
C ASP A 13 14.32 5.52 -0.10
N ASN A 14 13.09 5.43 0.41
CA ASN A 14 12.06 4.55 -0.09
C ASN A 14 10.76 5.33 -0.34
N ARG A 15 10.14 5.09 -1.49
CA ARG A 15 8.94 5.80 -1.92
C ARG A 15 7.71 5.44 -1.08
N GLN A 16 7.60 4.18 -0.64
CA GLN A 16 6.54 3.81 0.30
C GLN A 16 6.74 4.50 1.65
N ALA A 17 7.97 4.67 2.14
CA ALA A 17 8.21 5.39 3.40
C ALA A 17 7.72 6.84 3.32
N LEU A 18 8.05 7.56 2.24
CA LEU A 18 7.52 8.89 1.97
C LEU A 18 5.98 8.87 1.96
N CYS A 19 5.39 8.02 1.12
CA CYS A 19 3.94 7.90 0.99
C CYS A 19 3.25 7.50 2.30
N ASP A 20 3.84 6.66 3.14
CA ASP A 20 3.21 6.24 4.39
C ASP A 20 3.25 7.39 5.42
N SER A 21 4.29 8.22 5.39
CA SER A 21 4.61 9.20 6.45
C SER A 21 3.97 10.58 6.27
N VAL A 22 3.83 11.08 5.03
CA VAL A 22 3.34 12.45 4.79
C VAL A 22 1.91 12.51 4.26
N GLY A 23 1.14 13.51 4.64
CA GLY A 23 -0.26 13.68 4.20
C GLY A 23 -0.41 14.26 2.78
N TYR A 24 0.61 14.98 2.31
CA TYR A 24 0.60 15.72 1.05
C TYR A 24 1.13 14.92 -0.15
N TYR A 25 1.53 13.66 0.03
CA TYR A 25 1.99 12.81 -1.07
C TYR A 25 1.72 11.32 -0.78
N LYS A 26 0.77 10.70 -1.50
CA LYS A 26 0.45 9.26 -1.40
C LYS A 26 0.56 8.51 -2.75
N ALA A 27 1.26 9.10 -3.72
CA ALA A 27 1.40 8.53 -5.07
C ALA A 27 2.65 7.62 -5.18
N HIS A 28 2.46 6.30 -5.11
CA HIS A 28 3.57 5.33 -5.19
C HIS A 28 4.18 5.19 -6.58
N GLU A 29 3.49 5.62 -7.64
CA GLU A 29 3.89 5.42 -9.04
C GLU A 29 3.77 6.70 -9.90
N SER A 30 2.89 7.64 -9.54
CA SER A 30 2.64 8.90 -10.29
C SER A 30 3.50 10.07 -9.82
N SER A 31 3.91 10.99 -10.70
CA SER A 31 4.63 12.21 -10.30
C SER A 31 3.78 13.12 -9.41
N MET A 32 2.50 13.33 -9.77
CA MET A 32 1.59 14.17 -9.00
C MET A 32 0.64 13.32 -8.15
N TYR A 33 0.45 13.74 -6.90
CA TYR A 33 -0.55 13.22 -5.99
C TYR A 33 -1.76 14.17 -5.93
N THR A 34 -2.95 13.60 -6.11
CA THR A 34 -4.22 14.31 -5.99
C THR A 34 -5.07 13.66 -4.90
N ASN A 35 -5.84 14.48 -4.17
CA ASN A 35 -6.84 14.03 -3.22
C ASN A 35 -8.12 14.85 -3.41
N SER A 36 -9.27 14.18 -3.51
CA SER A 36 -10.55 14.82 -3.85
C SER A 36 -10.47 15.69 -5.12
N LYS A 37 -9.76 15.22 -6.14
CA LYS A 37 -9.50 15.94 -7.41
C LYS A 37 -8.76 17.27 -7.25
N ILE A 38 -8.02 17.48 -6.15
CA ILE A 38 -7.17 18.65 -5.92
C ILE A 38 -5.71 18.17 -5.80
N ALA A 39 -4.77 18.87 -6.44
CA ALA A 39 -3.34 18.57 -6.33
C ALA A 39 -2.84 18.84 -4.90
N ARG A 40 -2.00 17.94 -4.37
CA ARG A 40 -1.44 18.05 -3.00
C ARG A 40 0.08 17.99 -2.95
N GLY A 41 0.70 17.33 -3.93
CA GLY A 41 2.14 17.30 -4.05
C GLY A 41 2.59 16.81 -5.42
N ILE A 42 3.81 17.19 -5.79
CA ILE A 42 4.47 16.82 -7.04
C ILE A 42 5.89 16.34 -6.77
N LEU A 43 6.26 15.24 -7.42
CA LEU A 43 7.58 14.64 -7.37
C LEU A 43 8.26 14.81 -8.72
N ILE A 44 9.40 15.49 -8.72
CA ILE A 44 10.29 15.69 -9.88
C ILE A 44 11.54 14.83 -9.70
N ASN A 45 11.94 14.08 -10.72
CA ASN A 45 13.06 13.12 -10.63
C ASN A 45 13.75 12.96 -12.01
N LYS A 46 14.09 11.73 -12.43
CA LYS A 46 14.85 11.43 -13.65
C LYS A 46 14.42 12.10 -14.96
N HIS A 47 13.11 12.33 -15.15
CA HIS A 47 12.56 12.74 -16.43
C HIS A 47 12.11 14.20 -16.42
N VAL A 48 12.82 15.04 -17.19
CA VAL A 48 12.51 16.46 -17.40
C VAL A 48 12.02 16.71 -18.82
N SER A 49 11.18 17.72 -19.02
CA SER A 49 10.78 18.21 -20.34
C SER A 49 11.50 19.52 -20.67
N VAL A 50 11.34 20.00 -21.91
CA VAL A 50 11.90 21.28 -22.34
C VAL A 50 11.58 22.39 -21.34
N ARG A 51 12.59 23.22 -21.05
CA ARG A 51 12.48 24.38 -20.15
C ARG A 51 11.98 24.02 -18.75
N ASP A 52 12.17 22.80 -18.25
CA ASP A 52 12.04 22.56 -16.81
C ASP A 52 13.12 23.36 -16.06
N MET A 53 12.80 23.84 -14.87
CA MET A 53 13.70 24.65 -14.06
C MET A 53 13.47 24.39 -12.57
N LEU A 54 14.58 24.35 -11.83
CA LEU A 54 14.61 24.30 -10.37
C LEU A 54 15.47 25.46 -9.86
N SER A 55 14.86 26.39 -9.14
CA SER A 55 15.55 27.46 -8.41
C SER A 55 15.22 27.41 -6.91
N ALA A 56 15.70 28.39 -6.15
CA ALA A 56 15.45 28.51 -4.72
C ALA A 56 13.97 28.75 -4.36
N GLU A 57 13.29 29.58 -5.14
CA GLU A 57 11.93 30.03 -4.84
C GLU A 57 10.92 29.65 -5.92
N VAL A 58 11.39 29.40 -7.15
CA VAL A 58 10.54 29.09 -8.31
C VAL A 58 10.91 27.74 -8.90
N VAL A 59 9.91 26.89 -9.12
CA VAL A 59 10.05 25.62 -9.85
C VAL A 59 9.11 25.66 -11.04
N ILE A 60 9.63 25.35 -12.22
CA ILE A 60 8.82 25.20 -13.43
C ILE A 60 8.98 23.77 -13.92
N THR A 61 7.87 23.05 -14.06
CA THR A 61 7.91 21.66 -14.52
C THR A 61 6.64 21.30 -15.31
N THR A 62 6.59 20.07 -15.82
CA THR A 62 5.48 19.56 -16.63
C THR A 62 4.50 18.75 -15.78
N ILE A 63 3.21 19.02 -15.94
CA ILE A 63 2.13 18.21 -15.40
C ILE A 63 1.91 16.98 -16.28
N GLY A 64 1.94 15.79 -15.69
CA GLY A 64 1.43 14.56 -16.29
C GLY A 64 2.44 13.66 -17.00
N GLY A 65 1.91 12.79 -17.87
CA GLY A 65 2.57 11.63 -18.47
C GLY A 65 2.56 11.66 -20.00
N GLY A 66 2.43 10.51 -20.65
CA GLY A 66 2.52 10.41 -22.12
C GLY A 66 3.93 10.11 -22.61
N ARG A 67 4.78 9.54 -21.74
CA ARG A 67 6.03 8.92 -22.14
C ARG A 67 5.84 7.42 -22.32
N LYS A 68 6.42 6.86 -23.39
CA LYS A 68 6.52 5.43 -23.64
C LYS A 68 7.99 5.06 -23.77
N LYS A 69 8.34 3.82 -23.45
CA LYS A 69 9.67 3.31 -23.79
C LYS A 69 9.75 3.14 -25.30
N ASN A 70 10.77 3.70 -25.93
CA ASN A 70 11.14 3.37 -27.31
C ASN A 70 11.87 2.00 -27.34
N ASP A 71 12.29 1.59 -28.54
CA ASP A 71 12.98 0.31 -28.77
C ASP A 71 14.32 0.22 -28.00
N ASP A 72 14.96 1.37 -27.73
CA ASP A 72 16.18 1.46 -26.91
C ASP A 72 15.90 1.44 -25.40
N GLY A 73 14.63 1.31 -24.98
CA GLY A 73 14.21 1.30 -23.58
C GLY A 73 14.17 2.68 -22.91
N VAL A 74 14.35 3.76 -23.66
CA VAL A 74 14.32 5.15 -23.21
C VAL A 74 12.90 5.69 -23.20
N TYR A 75 12.50 6.35 -22.11
CA TYR A 75 11.19 6.98 -22.00
C TYR A 75 11.13 8.31 -22.77
N VAL A 76 10.53 8.26 -23.96
CA VAL A 76 10.30 9.40 -24.85
C VAL A 76 8.83 9.84 -24.79
N ARG A 77 8.57 11.14 -24.90
CA ARG A 77 7.20 11.67 -24.94
C ARG A 77 6.60 11.34 -26.32
N THR A 78 5.41 10.74 -26.34
CA THR A 78 4.73 10.36 -27.58
C THR A 78 3.36 11.01 -27.74
N GLU A 79 2.78 11.54 -26.66
CA GLU A 79 1.43 12.11 -26.70
C GLU A 79 1.17 13.05 -25.51
N SER A 80 0.20 13.96 -25.68
CA SER A 80 -0.45 14.67 -24.57
C SER A 80 -1.38 13.68 -23.85
N GLY A 81 -0.82 12.76 -23.05
CA GLY A 81 -1.57 11.59 -22.57
C GLY A 81 -2.90 11.94 -21.88
N ALA A 82 -3.98 11.20 -22.15
CA ALA A 82 -5.34 11.46 -21.65
C ALA A 82 -5.45 11.59 -20.11
N ALA A 83 -4.59 10.90 -19.36
CA ALA A 83 -4.50 11.01 -17.89
C ALA A 83 -4.05 12.41 -17.41
N THR A 84 -3.45 13.20 -18.29
CA THR A 84 -2.94 14.54 -17.99
C THR A 84 -4.06 15.53 -17.73
N GLU A 85 -5.22 15.41 -18.40
CA GLU A 85 -6.33 16.35 -18.19
C GLU A 85 -6.88 16.33 -16.77
N GLY A 86 -6.97 15.14 -16.15
CA GLY A 86 -7.38 15.00 -14.76
C GLY A 86 -6.41 15.65 -13.78
N LEU A 87 -5.10 15.55 -14.06
CA LEU A 87 -4.05 16.18 -13.24
C LEU A 87 -4.03 17.70 -13.42
N VAL A 88 -4.21 18.19 -14.65
CA VAL A 88 -4.30 19.63 -14.94
C VAL A 88 -5.50 20.23 -14.24
N LYS A 89 -6.68 19.59 -14.32
CA LYS A 89 -7.87 20.03 -13.57
C LYS A 89 -7.61 20.08 -12.05
N ALA A 90 -6.87 19.11 -11.52
CA ALA A 90 -6.53 19.09 -10.10
C ALA A 90 -5.53 20.19 -9.70
N ALA A 91 -4.58 20.53 -10.58
CA ALA A 91 -3.65 21.64 -10.40
C ALA A 91 -4.38 22.99 -10.49
N ILE A 92 -5.30 23.16 -11.45
CA ILE A 92 -6.16 24.33 -11.57
C ILE A 92 -6.98 24.51 -10.28
N ALA A 93 -7.63 23.44 -9.79
CA ALA A 93 -8.41 23.50 -8.55
C ALA A 93 -7.55 23.88 -7.33
N ALA A 94 -6.30 23.40 -7.24
CA ALA A 94 -5.39 23.81 -6.17
C ALA A 94 -4.98 25.29 -6.29
N LYS A 95 -4.72 25.77 -7.50
CA LYS A 95 -4.44 27.18 -7.79
C LYS A 95 -5.60 28.10 -7.41
N GLU A 96 -6.80 27.80 -7.89
CA GLU A 96 -8.02 28.61 -7.66
C GLU A 96 -8.41 28.67 -6.18
N GLN A 97 -8.08 27.63 -5.41
CA GLN A 97 -8.34 27.58 -3.97
C GLN A 97 -7.16 28.08 -3.12
N TYR A 98 -6.09 28.60 -3.73
CA TYR A 98 -4.88 29.05 -3.03
C TYR A 98 -4.27 27.96 -2.12
N LEU A 99 -4.43 26.70 -2.51
CA LEU A 99 -3.94 25.57 -1.74
C LEU A 99 -2.50 25.25 -2.16
N PRO A 100 -1.54 25.28 -1.22
CA PRO A 100 -0.17 24.91 -1.52
C PRO A 100 -0.04 23.42 -1.81
N ILE A 101 0.95 23.09 -2.62
CA ILE A 101 1.36 21.71 -2.91
C ILE A 101 2.79 21.50 -2.46
N ALA A 102 3.11 20.32 -1.94
CA ALA A 102 4.49 19.98 -1.62
C ALA A 102 5.29 19.66 -2.89
N VAL A 103 6.52 20.15 -3.00
CA VAL A 103 7.46 19.75 -4.06
C VAL A 103 8.49 18.79 -3.49
N ILE A 104 8.66 17.66 -4.15
CA ILE A 104 9.60 16.59 -3.76
C ILE A 104 10.62 16.42 -4.88
N LEU A 105 11.90 16.52 -4.54
CA LEU A 105 13.02 16.34 -5.45
C LEU A 105 13.63 14.94 -5.28
N GLY A 106 13.65 14.18 -6.37
CA GLY A 106 14.39 12.93 -6.45
C GLY A 106 15.88 13.14 -6.77
N ASP A 107 16.72 12.22 -6.31
CA ASP A 107 18.18 12.24 -6.49
C ASP A 107 18.66 12.13 -7.95
N GLN A 108 17.79 11.69 -8.87
CA GLN A 108 18.10 11.56 -10.30
C GLN A 108 17.67 12.80 -11.11
N TYR A 109 17.24 13.88 -10.47
CA TYR A 109 16.80 15.09 -11.19
C TYR A 109 17.99 15.76 -11.91
N PRO A 110 18.02 15.80 -13.26
CA PRO A 110 19.22 16.19 -14.01
C PRO A 110 19.53 17.69 -13.97
N LEU A 111 18.56 18.53 -13.59
CA LEU A 111 18.71 19.99 -13.58
C LEU A 111 19.00 20.56 -12.18
N ALA A 112 19.29 19.70 -11.19
CA ALA A 112 19.71 20.15 -9.87
C ALA A 112 21.16 20.69 -9.93
N SER A 113 21.37 21.91 -9.42
CA SER A 113 22.70 22.53 -9.29
C SER A 113 23.52 21.98 -8.11
N PHE A 114 22.86 21.20 -7.25
CA PHE A 114 23.39 20.57 -6.05
C PHE A 114 23.14 19.06 -6.10
N LYS A 115 23.89 18.31 -5.29
CA LYS A 115 23.64 16.88 -5.10
C LYS A 115 22.60 16.68 -3.99
N PRO A 116 21.42 16.09 -4.27
CA PRO A 116 20.46 15.78 -3.21
C PRO A 116 21.04 14.75 -2.24
N ASN A 117 20.72 14.87 -0.95
CA ASN A 117 21.31 14.03 0.10
C ASN A 117 20.66 12.64 0.20
N HIS A 118 19.42 12.50 -0.27
CA HIS A 118 18.61 11.28 -0.17
C HIS A 118 17.89 10.99 -1.49
N VAL A 119 17.31 9.79 -1.63
CA VAL A 119 16.59 9.43 -2.87
C VAL A 119 15.38 10.34 -3.12
N TYR A 120 14.66 10.73 -2.06
CA TYR A 120 13.55 11.67 -2.11
C TYR A 120 13.71 12.75 -1.04
N ASN A 121 13.68 14.01 -1.44
CA ASN A 121 13.93 15.16 -0.59
C ASN A 121 12.73 16.11 -0.72
N VAL A 122 12.02 16.38 0.37
CA VAL A 122 10.95 17.37 0.35
C VAL A 122 11.59 18.76 0.34
N LEU A 123 11.32 19.53 -0.72
CA LEU A 123 11.80 20.90 -0.84
C LEU A 123 11.04 21.78 0.15
N ASP A 124 9.76 22.07 -0.16
CA ASP A 124 8.85 22.86 0.67
C ASP A 124 7.42 22.78 0.11
N PHE A 125 6.50 23.58 0.66
CA PHE A 125 5.22 23.92 0.08
C PHE A 125 5.31 25.09 -0.90
N PHE A 126 4.67 24.93 -2.06
CA PHE A 126 4.64 25.89 -3.15
C PHE A 126 3.20 26.19 -3.57
N SER A 127 2.93 27.45 -3.89
CA SER A 127 1.70 27.87 -4.56
C SER A 127 1.83 27.69 -6.06
N ILE A 128 0.77 27.20 -6.70
CA ILE A 128 0.69 27.17 -8.16
C ILE A 128 0.31 28.57 -8.65
N THR A 129 1.22 29.28 -9.32
CA THR A 129 0.94 30.64 -9.82
C THR A 129 0.43 30.61 -11.24
N ASP A 130 0.96 29.72 -12.09
CA ASP A 130 0.64 29.67 -13.52
C ASP A 130 0.59 28.23 -14.02
N ILE A 131 -0.36 27.98 -14.92
CA ILE A 131 -0.52 26.72 -15.64
C ILE A 131 -0.76 27.11 -17.09
N TRP A 132 0.02 26.57 -18.02
CA TRP A 132 -0.13 26.87 -19.45
C TRP A 132 0.21 25.66 -20.31
N SER A 133 -0.19 25.72 -21.58
CA SER A 133 0.16 24.75 -22.59
C SER A 133 1.30 25.29 -23.44
N GLU A 134 2.31 24.47 -23.73
CA GLU A 134 3.38 24.78 -24.70
C GLU A 134 3.72 23.55 -25.56
N ILE A 135 4.56 23.72 -26.58
CA ILE A 135 5.06 22.60 -27.40
C ILE A 135 6.40 22.09 -26.88
N ASP A 136 6.47 20.78 -26.65
CA ASP A 136 7.71 20.05 -26.38
C ASP A 136 8.49 19.84 -27.68
N THR A 137 9.47 20.71 -27.90
CA THR A 137 10.33 20.72 -29.09
C THR A 137 11.42 19.65 -29.07
N SER A 138 11.49 18.82 -28.03
CA SER A 138 12.43 17.68 -27.99
C SER A 138 12.00 16.50 -28.87
N THR A 139 10.76 16.52 -29.37
CA THR A 139 10.20 15.53 -30.30
C THR A 139 10.09 16.11 -31.69
N SER A 140 10.38 15.33 -32.73
CA SER A 140 10.28 15.77 -34.14
C SER A 140 8.87 16.24 -34.54
N GLU A 141 7.84 15.70 -33.91
CA GLU A 141 6.44 16.05 -34.19
C GLU A 141 5.92 17.24 -33.37
N GLY A 142 6.67 17.68 -32.34
CA GLY A 142 6.23 18.74 -31.42
C GLY A 142 4.97 18.37 -30.63
N VAL A 143 5.13 17.79 -29.44
CA VAL A 143 3.98 17.36 -28.62
C VAL A 143 3.53 18.47 -27.66
N SER A 144 2.23 18.75 -27.60
CA SER A 144 1.68 19.69 -26.62
C SER A 144 1.80 19.16 -25.18
N ILE A 145 2.31 19.99 -24.27
CA ILE A 145 2.51 19.66 -22.85
C ILE A 145 1.94 20.75 -21.96
N TRP A 146 1.53 20.36 -20.74
CA TRP A 146 1.08 21.29 -19.72
C TRP A 146 2.20 21.59 -18.75
N LYS A 147 2.53 22.86 -18.58
CA LYS A 147 3.52 23.35 -17.63
C LYS A 147 2.85 23.95 -16.42
N VAL A 148 3.58 23.95 -15.32
CA VAL A 148 3.20 24.58 -14.07
C VAL A 148 4.36 25.39 -13.52
N ARG A 149 4.07 26.61 -13.08
CA ARG A 149 4.98 27.44 -12.29
C ARG A 149 4.55 27.36 -10.84
N LEU A 150 5.52 27.03 -9.99
CA LEU A 150 5.37 26.83 -8.56
C LEU A 150 6.25 27.86 -7.85
N GLU A 151 5.69 28.55 -6.88
CA GLU A 151 6.37 29.57 -6.08
C GLU A 151 6.36 29.16 -4.62
N LYS A 152 7.53 29.17 -3.96
CA LYS A 152 7.68 28.79 -2.56
C LYS A 152 6.79 29.70 -1.69
N THR A 153 5.96 29.09 -0.85
CA THR A 153 4.97 29.82 -0.04
C THR A 153 5.60 30.55 1.15
N ASP A 154 6.61 29.97 1.78
CA ASP A 154 7.40 30.63 2.82
C ASP A 154 8.75 31.07 2.25
N ARG A 155 8.87 32.37 2.00
CA ARG A 155 10.11 33.02 1.54
C ARG A 155 10.86 33.71 2.67
N SER A 156 10.36 33.67 3.90
CA SER A 156 11.00 34.30 5.06
C SER A 156 12.31 33.61 5.44
N THR A 157 12.46 32.34 5.05
CA THR A 157 13.66 31.54 5.25
C THR A 157 14.28 31.13 3.91
N PRO A 158 15.62 31.20 3.77
CA PRO A 158 16.31 30.67 2.60
C PRO A 158 16.03 29.20 2.39
N SER A 159 16.01 28.77 1.13
CA SER A 159 15.78 27.37 0.80
C SER A 159 16.98 26.51 1.22
N TRP A 160 16.72 25.35 1.82
CA TRP A 160 17.80 24.49 2.36
C TRP A 160 18.73 23.95 1.27
N TRP A 161 18.28 23.99 0.02
CA TRP A 161 19.03 23.60 -1.17
C TRP A 161 19.81 24.75 -1.84
N GLU A 162 19.95 25.89 -1.17
CA GLU A 162 20.81 26.98 -1.61
C GLU A 162 22.21 26.90 -0.96
N PRO A 163 23.27 27.29 -1.67
CA PRO A 163 24.58 27.52 -1.08
C PRO A 163 24.55 28.61 0.01
N GLU A 164 25.41 28.48 1.02
CA GLU A 164 25.52 29.40 2.15
C GLU A 164 26.20 30.73 1.77
N ALA A 165 25.56 31.53 0.93
CA ALA A 165 25.86 32.94 0.70
C ALA A 165 24.94 33.46 -0.41
N GLN A 166 23.84 34.13 -0.05
CA GLN A 166 23.42 35.40 -0.63
C GLN A 166 22.41 36.09 0.30
N PRO A 167 22.51 37.41 0.54
CA PRO A 167 21.45 38.14 1.21
C PRO A 167 20.16 38.03 0.39
N THR A 168 19.10 37.50 1.00
CA THR A 168 17.79 37.36 0.36
C THR A 168 17.19 38.76 0.23
N SER A 169 17.42 39.40 -0.93
CA SER A 169 16.58 40.53 -1.34
C SER A 169 15.19 39.97 -1.61
N LEU A 170 14.27 40.12 -0.65
CA LEU A 170 12.87 39.76 -0.85
C LEU A 170 12.27 40.66 -1.94
N THR A 171 12.19 40.16 -3.17
CA THR A 171 11.40 40.81 -4.22
C THR A 171 9.97 40.96 -3.69
N PRO A 172 9.44 42.20 -3.57
CA PRO A 172 8.10 42.43 -3.05
C PRO A 172 7.07 41.63 -3.86
N GLY A 173 6.29 40.81 -3.16
CA GLY A 173 5.16 40.14 -3.79
C GLY A 173 3.98 41.09 -3.96
N PHE A 174 3.03 40.71 -4.82
CA PHE A 174 1.76 41.42 -4.93
C PHE A 174 0.58 40.49 -4.58
N PRO A 175 -0.55 41.02 -4.10
CA PRO A 175 -1.71 40.20 -3.79
C PRO A 175 -2.32 39.64 -5.08
N GLN A 176 -2.40 38.31 -5.20
CA GLN A 176 -3.18 37.64 -6.25
C GLN A 176 -4.61 37.32 -5.80
N MET A 177 -5.26 38.21 -5.05
CA MET A 177 -6.68 38.02 -4.72
C MET A 177 -7.54 38.41 -5.95
N PRO A 178 -8.17 37.46 -6.64
CA PRO A 178 -9.03 37.74 -7.76
C PRO A 178 -10.25 38.47 -7.24
N ARG A 179 -10.71 39.42 -8.04
CA ARG A 179 -12.05 39.97 -7.89
C ARG A 179 -12.92 39.42 -9.00
N THR A 180 -14.13 39.04 -8.65
CA THR A 180 -15.14 38.60 -9.62
C THR A 180 -15.68 39.83 -10.34
N CYS A 181 -15.56 39.86 -11.66
CA CYS A 181 -16.14 40.91 -12.48
C CYS A 181 -17.67 40.88 -12.39
N THR A 182 -18.31 41.99 -12.02
CA THR A 182 -19.77 42.08 -11.91
C THR A 182 -20.49 41.98 -13.26
N SER A 183 -19.79 42.26 -14.37
CA SER A 183 -20.39 42.24 -15.71
C SER A 183 -20.36 40.85 -16.37
N CYS A 184 -19.29 40.08 -16.18
CA CYS A 184 -19.14 38.76 -16.81
C CYS A 184 -19.00 37.60 -15.82
N ASN A 185 -19.07 37.86 -14.51
CA ASN A 185 -18.87 36.89 -13.43
C ASN A 185 -17.57 36.05 -13.56
N THR A 186 -16.57 36.61 -14.26
CA THR A 186 -15.25 35.97 -14.41
C THR A 186 -14.30 36.60 -13.42
N ASP A 187 -13.56 35.76 -12.71
CA ASP A 187 -12.50 36.20 -11.80
C ASP A 187 -11.32 36.80 -12.58
N SER A 188 -10.78 37.91 -12.09
CA SER A 188 -9.57 38.53 -12.64
C SER A 188 -8.65 38.97 -11.51
N ASN A 189 -7.35 38.78 -11.70
CA ASN A 189 -6.34 39.28 -10.76
C ASN A 189 -6.13 40.78 -10.95
N GLN A 190 -5.81 41.48 -9.86
CA GLN A 190 -5.31 42.85 -9.96
C GLN A 190 -3.85 42.81 -10.43
N ILE A 191 -3.59 43.38 -11.61
CA ILE A 191 -2.23 43.43 -12.21
C ILE A 191 -1.63 44.83 -12.22
N PHE A 192 -2.44 45.87 -11.98
CA PHE A 192 -1.98 47.26 -11.92
C PHE A 192 -1.98 47.77 -10.48
N SER A 193 -0.96 48.56 -10.14
CA SER A 193 -0.80 49.11 -8.80
C SER A 193 -1.94 50.07 -8.42
N GLN A 194 -2.46 50.79 -9.42
CA GLN A 194 -3.46 51.83 -9.19
C GLN A 194 -4.88 51.29 -9.00
N THR A 195 -5.26 50.23 -9.72
CA THR A 195 -6.64 49.71 -9.68
C THR A 195 -6.77 48.29 -10.24
N TRP A 196 -7.92 47.67 -9.98
CA TRP A 196 -8.35 46.42 -10.60
C TRP A 196 -9.18 46.70 -11.86
N THR A 197 -9.07 45.82 -12.86
CA THR A 197 -9.94 45.78 -14.04
C THR A 197 -10.25 44.33 -14.40
N CYS A 198 -11.38 44.10 -15.09
CA CYS A 198 -11.65 42.80 -15.69
C CYS A 198 -10.58 42.48 -16.75
N LEU A 199 -10.03 41.26 -16.73
CA LEU A 199 -9.03 40.78 -17.69
C LEU A 199 -9.62 39.84 -18.76
N ASN A 200 -10.92 39.56 -18.68
CA ASN A 200 -11.64 38.82 -19.71
C ASN A 200 -11.83 39.72 -20.94
N GLY A 201 -11.00 39.54 -21.98
CA GLY A 201 -11.03 40.37 -23.19
C GLY A 201 -12.32 40.30 -24.02
N ARG A 202 -13.28 39.45 -23.63
CA ARG A 202 -14.64 39.39 -24.22
C ARG A 202 -15.69 40.13 -23.40
N CYS A 203 -15.30 40.79 -22.32
CA CYS A 203 -16.19 41.50 -21.43
C CYS A 203 -16.13 43.00 -21.72
N ASP A 204 -17.28 43.67 -21.75
CA ASP A 204 -17.36 45.12 -21.96
C ASP A 204 -16.73 45.93 -20.81
N ALA A 205 -16.53 45.31 -19.63
CA ALA A 205 -15.82 45.91 -18.50
C ALA A 205 -14.29 45.65 -18.56
N ALA A 206 -13.78 45.02 -19.62
CA ALA A 206 -12.35 44.79 -19.77
C ALA A 206 -11.60 46.08 -20.05
N PHE A 207 -10.55 46.35 -19.27
CA PHE A 207 -9.77 47.58 -19.32
C PHE A 207 -10.59 48.88 -19.21
N VAL A 208 -11.73 48.81 -18.52
CA VAL A 208 -12.53 50.00 -18.19
C VAL A 208 -12.07 50.54 -16.85
N PHE A 209 -11.54 51.76 -16.86
CA PHE A 209 -11.02 52.45 -15.69
C PHE A 209 -11.88 53.67 -15.33
N ALA A 210 -11.80 54.09 -14.07
CA ALA A 210 -12.41 55.36 -13.65
C ALA A 210 -11.81 56.54 -14.43
N SER A 211 -12.58 57.60 -14.65
CA SER A 211 -12.20 58.74 -15.49
C SER A 211 -10.92 59.46 -15.05
N ASN A 212 -10.49 59.29 -13.80
CA ASN A 212 -9.26 59.85 -13.25
C ASN A 212 -8.02 58.94 -13.44
N ILE A 213 -8.15 57.79 -14.10
CA ILE A 213 -7.05 56.85 -14.35
C ILE A 213 -6.80 56.79 -15.86
N SER A 214 -5.66 57.29 -16.31
CA SER A 214 -5.19 57.15 -17.69
C SER A 214 -4.56 55.78 -17.91
N VAL A 215 -4.88 55.13 -19.03
CA VAL A 215 -4.26 53.85 -19.44
C VAL A 215 -2.74 54.01 -19.62
N GLN A 216 -2.27 55.19 -20.01
CA GLN A 216 -0.85 55.47 -20.21
C GLN A 216 -0.05 55.55 -18.89
N ASP A 217 -0.74 55.79 -17.76
CA ASP A 217 -0.12 55.94 -16.44
C ASP A 217 -0.16 54.64 -15.61
N LEU A 218 -0.72 53.56 -16.17
CA LEU A 218 -0.81 52.28 -15.47
C LEU A 218 0.58 51.69 -15.26
N THR A 219 0.87 51.31 -14.02
CA THR A 219 2.08 50.59 -13.66
C THR A 219 1.71 49.23 -13.10
N PHE A 220 2.51 48.21 -13.40
CA PHE A 220 2.25 46.89 -12.86
C PHE A 220 2.38 46.88 -11.33
N ALA A 221 1.54 46.09 -10.67
CA ALA A 221 1.55 45.95 -9.21
C ALA A 221 2.83 45.29 -8.66
N SER A 222 3.64 44.69 -9.52
CA SER A 222 4.96 44.15 -9.19
C SER A 222 6.02 44.73 -10.12
N PRO A 223 7.23 45.02 -9.61
CA PRO A 223 8.36 45.49 -10.41
C PRO A 223 8.79 44.47 -11.47
N CYS A 224 8.39 43.20 -11.31
CA CYS A 224 8.73 42.10 -12.21
C CYS A 224 7.46 41.35 -12.65
N ALA A 225 6.36 42.03 -12.98
CA ALA A 225 5.16 41.34 -13.49
C ALA A 225 5.34 40.94 -14.96
N ALA A 226 5.09 39.68 -15.30
CA ALA A 226 5.00 39.28 -16.70
C ALA A 226 3.84 40.02 -17.39
N HIS A 227 4.13 40.66 -18.53
CA HIS A 227 3.12 41.36 -19.31
C HIS A 227 2.01 40.40 -19.75
N LEU A 228 0.77 40.90 -19.80
CA LEU A 228 -0.37 40.17 -20.37
C LEU A 228 -0.66 40.69 -21.77
N ALA A 229 -0.90 39.79 -22.70
CA ALA A 229 -1.40 40.11 -24.04
C ALA A 229 -2.54 39.17 -24.43
N TRP A 230 -3.41 39.63 -25.35
CA TRP A 230 -4.59 38.89 -25.79
C TRP A 230 -4.44 38.45 -27.23
N CYS A 231 -4.76 37.20 -27.51
CA CYS A 231 -4.74 36.65 -28.86
C CYS A 231 -5.78 37.35 -29.73
N ARG A 232 -5.40 37.79 -30.94
CA ARG A 232 -6.36 38.38 -31.89
C ARG A 232 -7.37 37.38 -32.45
N HIS A 233 -7.07 36.08 -32.41
CA HIS A 233 -7.93 35.02 -32.95
C HIS A 233 -8.93 34.51 -31.91
N CYS A 234 -8.47 34.15 -30.71
CA CYS A 234 -9.35 33.60 -29.67
C CYS A 234 -9.76 34.59 -28.58
N HIS A 235 -9.16 35.78 -28.53
CA HIS A 235 -9.37 36.81 -27.49
C HIS A 235 -9.11 36.32 -26.05
N VAL A 236 -8.37 35.22 -25.90
CA VAL A 236 -7.91 34.72 -24.60
C VAL A 236 -6.58 35.37 -24.25
N GLY A 237 -6.48 35.88 -23.02
CA GLY A 237 -5.26 36.46 -22.47
C GLY A 237 -4.21 35.41 -22.14
N SER A 238 -2.94 35.71 -22.37
CA SER A 238 -1.80 34.89 -21.97
C SER A 238 -0.66 35.79 -21.49
N LYS A 239 0.08 35.34 -20.48
CA LYS A 239 1.29 36.03 -20.02
C LYS A 239 2.40 35.91 -21.07
N THR A 240 3.26 36.92 -21.14
CA THR A 240 4.54 36.88 -21.87
C THR A 240 5.53 36.03 -21.08
N ILE A 241 5.42 34.72 -21.28
CA ILE A 241 6.25 33.71 -20.59
C ILE A 241 7.67 33.67 -21.16
N PHE A 242 7.84 33.91 -22.46
CA PHE A 242 9.13 33.79 -23.15
C PHE A 242 9.78 35.15 -23.42
N ALA A 243 11.10 35.22 -23.32
CA ALA A 243 11.87 36.42 -23.63
C ALA A 243 11.86 36.73 -25.14
N ASP A 244 11.77 35.68 -25.96
CA ASP A 244 11.83 35.73 -27.43
C ASP A 244 10.56 36.29 -28.08
N GLY A 245 9.47 36.45 -27.32
CA GLY A 245 8.23 37.03 -27.81
C GLY A 245 6.98 36.45 -27.13
N TRP A 246 5.84 37.05 -27.45
CA TRP A 246 4.54 36.59 -26.98
C TRP A 246 3.92 35.59 -27.97
N ALA A 247 3.32 34.52 -27.44
CA ALA A 247 2.55 33.53 -28.20
C ALA A 247 1.23 33.22 -27.50
N CYS A 248 0.20 32.83 -28.27
CA CYS A 248 -1.05 32.36 -27.70
C CYS A 248 -0.84 31.01 -27.01
N LEU A 249 -1.21 30.88 -25.73
CA LEU A 249 -1.05 29.64 -24.95
C LEU A 249 -2.33 28.82 -24.84
N ASN A 250 -3.39 29.22 -25.55
CA ASN A 250 -4.64 28.49 -25.61
C ASN A 250 -4.54 27.34 -26.63
N LYS A 251 -4.46 26.08 -26.15
CA LYS A 251 -4.27 24.88 -26.98
C LYS A 251 -5.33 24.70 -28.08
N THR A 252 -6.51 25.28 -27.94
CA THR A 252 -7.61 25.15 -28.92
C THR A 252 -7.66 26.29 -29.93
N CYS A 253 -6.71 27.23 -29.87
CA CYS A 253 -6.63 28.35 -30.80
C CYS A 253 -5.82 27.96 -32.04
N GLU A 254 -6.21 28.46 -33.20
CA GLU A 254 -5.45 28.29 -34.45
C GLU A 254 -4.05 28.92 -34.38
N ALA A 255 -3.90 30.05 -33.68
CA ALA A 255 -2.62 30.72 -33.45
C ALA A 255 -1.84 30.16 -32.24
N TYR A 256 -2.15 28.94 -31.77
CA TYR A 256 -1.53 28.34 -30.60
C TYR A 256 -0.03 28.14 -30.81
N PHE A 257 0.77 28.69 -29.90
CA PHE A 257 2.23 28.55 -29.88
C PHE A 257 2.91 29.01 -31.19
N GLU A 258 2.29 29.98 -31.87
CA GLU A 258 2.87 30.71 -32.99
C GLU A 258 3.62 31.94 -32.48
N PHE A 259 4.79 32.20 -33.05
CA PHE A 259 5.66 33.32 -32.71
C PHE A 259 5.91 34.18 -33.95
N PRO A 260 6.33 35.45 -33.77
CA PRO A 260 6.79 36.28 -34.88
C PRO A 260 7.91 35.63 -35.70
N THR A 261 8.03 36.02 -36.97
CA THR A 261 9.06 35.52 -37.88
C THR A 261 10.47 35.71 -37.29
N GLY A 262 11.28 34.65 -37.34
CA GLY A 262 12.67 34.67 -36.84
C GLY A 262 12.86 34.06 -35.46
N VAL A 263 11.79 33.77 -34.70
CA VAL A 263 11.89 33.07 -33.42
C VAL A 263 12.09 31.57 -33.63
N VAL A 264 13.12 31.01 -33.00
CA VAL A 264 13.43 29.58 -33.01
C VAL A 264 12.83 28.92 -31.77
N LYS A 265 11.86 28.01 -31.95
CA LYS A 265 11.07 27.45 -30.83
C LYS A 265 11.90 26.58 -29.90
N GLU A 266 12.98 25.99 -30.42
CA GLU A 266 13.90 25.12 -29.70
C GLU A 266 14.79 25.90 -28.72
N SER A 267 15.01 27.20 -28.96
CA SER A 267 15.88 28.07 -28.15
C SER A 267 15.12 29.01 -27.22
N LEU A 268 13.80 28.85 -27.07
CA LEU A 268 12.98 29.71 -26.22
C LEU A 268 13.49 29.73 -24.77
N THR A 269 13.59 30.93 -24.20
CA THR A 269 13.96 31.15 -22.79
C THR A 269 12.84 31.84 -22.03
N TYR A 270 12.73 31.59 -20.73
CA TYR A 270 11.76 32.31 -19.90
C TYR A 270 12.15 33.78 -19.74
N SER A 271 11.17 34.68 -19.78
CA SER A 271 11.42 36.11 -19.55
C SER A 271 11.80 36.36 -18.09
N GLU A 272 12.71 37.31 -17.85
CA GLU A 272 13.15 37.66 -16.49
C GLU A 272 11.98 38.11 -15.62
N ASN A 273 11.04 38.89 -16.20
CA ASN A 273 9.81 39.28 -15.50
C ASN A 273 9.01 38.05 -15.04
N PHE A 274 8.83 37.03 -15.88
CA PHE A 274 8.09 35.83 -15.47
C PHE A 274 8.81 35.02 -14.38
N LEU A 275 10.15 34.96 -14.43
CA LEU A 275 10.94 34.27 -13.40
C LEU A 275 10.94 35.03 -12.07
N GLN A 276 11.02 36.36 -12.11
CA GLN A 276 11.09 37.22 -10.92
C GLN A 276 9.72 37.65 -10.37
N GLU A 277 8.61 37.34 -11.05
CA GLU A 277 7.26 37.58 -10.54
C GLU A 277 7.08 36.90 -9.17
N ARG A 278 6.47 37.60 -8.19
CA ARG A 278 6.22 37.08 -6.83
C ARG A 278 4.83 37.43 -6.35
N THR A 279 4.22 36.50 -5.63
CA THR A 279 2.90 36.63 -5.00
C THR A 279 3.04 36.85 -3.50
N ASN A 280 2.04 37.48 -2.87
CA ASN A 280 1.93 37.57 -1.41
C ASN A 280 1.19 36.35 -0.80
N ASN A 281 1.28 35.19 -1.45
CA ASN A 281 0.63 33.99 -0.95
C ASN A 281 1.33 33.52 0.33
N VAL A 282 0.56 33.33 1.40
CA VAL A 282 1.07 32.83 2.68
C VAL A 282 0.63 31.38 2.86
N LEU A 283 1.50 30.56 3.44
CA LEU A 283 1.17 29.20 3.83
C LEU A 283 -0.02 29.20 4.82
N PRO A 284 -1.18 28.60 4.47
CA PRO A 284 -2.31 28.57 5.38
C PRO A 284 -1.99 27.78 6.66
N ALA A 285 -2.68 28.10 7.76
CA ALA A 285 -2.54 27.35 9.01
C ALA A 285 -2.87 25.85 8.81
N GLY A 286 -2.11 24.97 9.47
CA GLY A 286 -2.30 23.52 9.44
C GLY A 286 -1.51 22.77 8.35
N PHE A 287 -0.83 23.48 7.44
CA PHE A 287 0.11 22.85 6.51
C PHE A 287 1.45 22.59 7.19
N LEU A 288 1.62 21.35 7.67
CA LEU A 288 2.85 20.92 8.32
C LEU A 288 3.71 20.13 7.34
N LEU A 289 4.92 20.62 7.07
CA LEU A 289 5.89 19.90 6.25
C LEU A 289 6.29 18.60 6.94
N LYS A 290 6.51 18.69 8.26
CA LYS A 290 6.73 17.56 9.16
C LYS A 290 5.44 17.27 9.91
N PRO A 291 4.71 16.19 9.57
CA PRO A 291 3.51 15.81 10.30
C PRO A 291 3.80 15.56 11.78
N ASN A 292 2.78 15.74 12.62
CA ASN A 292 2.84 15.32 14.01
C ASN A 292 3.11 13.81 14.10
N LEU A 293 3.82 13.40 15.14
CA LEU A 293 4.03 11.99 15.41
C LEU A 293 2.68 11.26 15.56
N PRO A 294 2.58 10.00 15.11
CA PRO A 294 1.39 9.19 15.35
C PRO A 294 1.06 9.16 16.84
N GLY A 295 -0.20 9.41 17.19
CA GLY A 295 -0.65 9.36 18.59
C GLY A 295 -0.56 7.93 19.12
N THR A 296 0.37 7.66 20.02
CA THR A 296 0.61 6.31 20.58
C THR A 296 -0.31 5.98 21.76
N ALA A 297 -1.05 6.97 22.27
CA ALA A 297 -1.91 6.85 23.45
C ALA A 297 -3.14 7.78 23.39
N ALA A 298 -3.78 7.95 22.23
CA ALA A 298 -5.05 8.70 22.18
C ALA A 298 -6.10 7.97 23.04
N ASN A 299 -6.72 8.68 23.99
CA ASN A 299 -7.64 8.13 25.01
C ASN A 299 -8.58 7.04 24.46
N GLY A 300 -8.28 5.77 24.77
CA GLY A 300 -9.08 4.59 24.38
C GLY A 300 -8.56 3.77 23.19
N SER A 301 -7.43 4.14 22.60
CA SER A 301 -6.86 3.43 21.44
C SER A 301 -6.07 2.19 21.86
N LEU A 302 -6.23 1.09 21.13
CA LEU A 302 -5.63 -0.20 21.43
C LEU A 302 -4.32 -0.45 20.67
N GLY A 303 -3.94 0.43 19.74
CA GLY A 303 -2.65 0.39 19.04
C GLY A 303 -2.65 -0.46 17.78
N THR A 304 -3.82 -0.88 17.29
CA THR A 304 -3.98 -1.64 16.03
C THR A 304 -5.02 -1.04 15.10
N GLU A 305 -5.51 0.16 15.40
CA GLU A 305 -6.41 0.93 14.55
C GLU A 305 -5.76 1.27 13.19
N LYS A 306 -6.57 1.56 12.18
CA LYS A 306 -6.11 1.87 10.82
C LYS A 306 -5.06 2.98 10.80
N TYR A 307 -5.19 3.99 11.64
CA TYR A 307 -4.28 5.13 11.70
C TYR A 307 -2.95 4.79 12.40
N MET A 308 -2.85 3.68 13.14
CA MET A 308 -1.60 3.22 13.75
C MET A 308 -0.64 2.57 12.75
N ARG A 309 -1.10 2.31 11.51
CA ARG A 309 -0.28 1.79 10.40
C ARG A 309 0.41 2.89 9.58
N VAL A 310 0.13 4.18 9.84
CA VAL A 310 0.78 5.28 9.11
C VAL A 310 2.29 5.30 9.38
N GLY A 311 3.06 5.87 8.45
CA GLY A 311 4.46 6.16 8.69
C GLY A 311 4.64 7.37 9.61
N MET A 312 5.88 7.69 9.95
CA MET A 312 6.23 8.88 10.70
C MET A 312 7.40 9.61 10.05
N VAL A 313 7.52 10.91 10.31
CA VAL A 313 8.74 11.65 10.02
C VAL A 313 9.55 11.77 11.30
N CYS A 314 10.77 11.25 11.30
CA CYS A 314 11.64 11.23 12.46
C CYS A 314 11.86 12.66 13.01
N PRO A 315 11.63 12.90 14.32
CA PRO A 315 11.79 14.22 14.92
C PRO A 315 13.26 14.69 14.91
N LYS A 316 14.22 13.76 15.00
CA LYS A 316 15.66 14.06 15.02
C LYS A 316 16.24 14.32 13.63
N CYS A 317 16.06 13.40 12.68
CA CYS A 317 16.76 13.45 11.39
C CYS A 317 15.89 13.80 10.16
N GLY A 318 14.56 13.88 10.30
CA GLY A 318 13.67 14.21 9.17
C GLY A 318 13.33 13.05 8.23
N CYS A 319 13.86 11.85 8.46
CA CYS A 319 13.55 10.72 7.60
C CYS A 319 12.14 10.17 7.81
N CYS A 320 11.51 9.78 6.72
CA CYS A 320 10.27 9.03 6.71
C CYS A 320 10.54 7.57 7.08
N SER A 321 9.85 7.08 8.11
CA SER A 321 9.93 5.70 8.58
C SER A 321 8.56 5.02 8.48
N ARG A 322 8.54 3.81 7.95
CA ARG A 322 7.31 3.00 7.84
C ARG A 322 7.01 2.36 9.20
N ARG A 323 5.73 2.06 9.47
CA ARG A 323 5.34 1.20 10.61
C ARG A 323 5.80 -0.24 10.34
N LYS A 324 7.10 -0.51 10.44
CA LYS A 324 7.72 -1.81 10.11
C LYS A 324 7.61 -2.82 11.24
N PHE A 325 7.68 -2.35 12.49
CA PHE A 325 7.65 -3.20 13.69
C PHE A 325 6.26 -3.19 14.33
N TRP A 326 5.83 -4.34 14.84
CA TRP A 326 4.54 -4.44 15.51
C TRP A 326 4.45 -3.57 16.76
N THR A 327 5.58 -3.38 17.46
CA THR A 327 5.69 -2.64 18.72
C THR A 327 6.00 -1.16 18.56
N GLY A 328 6.26 -0.65 17.36
CA GLY A 328 6.63 0.76 17.19
C GLY A 328 7.15 1.13 15.82
N TRP A 329 7.73 2.33 15.75
CA TRP A 329 8.52 2.80 14.62
C TRP A 329 9.97 2.93 15.06
N ALA A 330 10.88 2.47 14.21
CA ALA A 330 12.30 2.74 14.37
C ALA A 330 12.81 3.42 13.09
N TYR A 331 13.88 4.17 13.23
CA TYR A 331 14.58 4.76 12.09
C TYR A 331 15.07 3.66 11.13
N GLU A 332 14.96 3.92 9.82
CA GLU A 332 15.33 2.95 8.78
C GLU A 332 16.72 3.19 8.18
N ALA A 333 17.42 4.26 8.53
CA ALA A 333 18.81 4.50 8.13
C ALA A 333 19.79 4.24 9.30
N SER A 334 21.10 4.26 9.04
CA SER A 334 22.11 3.75 9.99
C SER A 334 22.42 4.68 11.16
N ASP A 335 22.16 5.98 11.04
CA ASP A 335 22.83 6.99 11.88
C ASP A 335 21.89 7.72 12.87
N CYS A 336 20.68 7.22 13.11
CA CYS A 336 19.76 7.80 14.10
C CYS A 336 19.13 6.72 15.00
N ASP A 337 19.17 7.00 16.29
CA ASP A 337 18.72 6.13 17.38
C ASP A 337 17.26 6.34 17.77
N PHE A 338 16.51 7.19 17.06
CA PHE A 338 15.14 7.52 17.44
C PHE A 338 14.20 6.32 17.23
N VAL A 339 13.51 5.95 18.31
CA VAL A 339 12.45 4.95 18.35
C VAL A 339 11.20 5.58 18.93
N LEU A 340 10.06 5.32 18.30
CA LEU A 340 8.74 5.64 18.82
C LEU A 340 8.03 4.35 19.20
N ASP A 341 8.03 4.05 20.50
CA ASP A 341 7.31 2.91 21.06
C ASP A 341 5.80 3.10 20.94
N ALA A 342 5.13 2.03 20.52
CA ALA A 342 3.69 1.94 20.39
C ALA A 342 3.25 0.47 20.46
N LYS A 343 3.58 -0.15 21.59
CA LYS A 343 3.17 -1.51 21.93
C LYS A 343 1.65 -1.57 21.99
N PRO A 344 0.99 -2.48 21.24
CA PRO A 344 -0.46 -2.57 21.29
C PRO A 344 -0.96 -2.90 22.70
N ALA A 345 -1.98 -2.21 23.17
CA ALA A 345 -2.67 -2.53 24.41
C ALA A 345 -3.42 -3.87 24.25
N PRO A 346 -3.69 -4.63 25.35
CA PRO A 346 -4.48 -5.85 25.29
C PRO A 346 -5.82 -5.65 24.59
N TYR A 347 -6.24 -6.62 23.78
CA TYR A 347 -7.52 -6.59 23.07
C TYR A 347 -8.49 -7.61 23.70
N PRO A 348 -9.50 -7.17 24.47
CA PRO A 348 -10.35 -8.07 25.23
C PRO A 348 -11.10 -9.10 24.38
N LEU A 349 -11.27 -10.32 24.90
CA LEU A 349 -12.10 -11.36 24.25
C LEU A 349 -13.55 -10.90 24.04
N SER A 350 -14.08 -10.05 24.92
CA SER A 350 -15.42 -9.47 24.75
C SER A 350 -15.56 -8.66 23.45
N HIS A 351 -14.50 -7.99 23.00
CA HIS A 351 -14.49 -7.29 21.72
C HIS A 351 -14.52 -8.28 20.55
N VAL A 352 -13.72 -9.36 20.63
CA VAL A 352 -13.73 -10.44 19.62
C VAL A 352 -15.12 -11.06 19.51
N HIS A 353 -15.77 -11.36 20.64
CA HIS A 353 -17.11 -11.92 20.67
C HIS A 353 -18.14 -10.96 20.05
N ALA A 354 -18.07 -9.68 20.39
CA ALA A 354 -18.96 -8.66 19.82
C ALA A 354 -18.79 -8.51 18.29
N GLU A 355 -17.56 -8.62 17.77
CA GLU A 355 -17.29 -8.61 16.33
C GLU A 355 -17.85 -9.86 15.63
N GLU A 356 -17.73 -11.04 16.25
CA GLU A 356 -18.32 -12.29 15.74
C GLU A 356 -19.85 -12.23 15.71
N ASP A 357 -20.47 -11.72 16.77
CA ASP A 357 -21.92 -11.54 16.84
C ASP A 357 -22.43 -10.53 15.82
N ARG A 358 -21.65 -9.47 15.56
CA ARG A 358 -21.97 -8.47 14.52
C ARG A 358 -21.85 -9.08 13.12
N THR A 359 -20.77 -9.81 12.85
CA THR A 359 -20.49 -10.34 11.51
C THR A 359 -21.36 -11.55 11.16
N SER A 360 -21.70 -12.40 12.14
CA SER A 360 -22.57 -13.57 11.93
C SER A 360 -23.98 -13.22 11.46
N LYS A 361 -24.46 -12.01 11.76
CA LYS A 361 -25.75 -11.50 11.28
C LYS A 361 -25.72 -11.05 9.82
N MET A 362 -24.54 -10.92 9.21
CA MET A 362 -24.39 -10.43 7.84
C MET A 362 -24.52 -11.58 6.83
N VAL A 363 -25.28 -11.38 5.75
CA VAL A 363 -25.56 -12.42 4.73
C VAL A 363 -24.28 -13.01 4.11
N PHE A 364 -23.24 -12.18 3.91
CA PHE A 364 -21.98 -12.64 3.31
C PHE A 364 -21.11 -13.50 4.24
N SER A 365 -21.48 -13.64 5.51
CA SER A 365 -20.74 -14.43 6.51
C SER A 365 -21.05 -15.92 6.46
N LYS A 366 -21.98 -16.38 5.60
CA LYS A 366 -22.29 -17.80 5.45
C LYS A 366 -21.33 -18.49 4.47
N PRO A 367 -20.99 -19.78 4.67
CA PRO A 367 -20.28 -20.57 3.68
C PRO A 367 -21.03 -20.58 2.36
N TRP A 368 -20.29 -20.55 1.26
CA TRP A 368 -20.85 -20.56 -0.09
C TRP A 368 -19.88 -21.18 -1.08
N THR A 369 -20.43 -21.98 -1.99
CA THR A 369 -19.74 -22.56 -3.14
C THR A 369 -20.39 -22.06 -4.43
N ALA A 370 -19.56 -21.76 -5.43
CA ALA A 370 -20.03 -21.29 -6.73
C ALA A 370 -20.60 -22.41 -7.61
N THR A 371 -20.24 -23.65 -7.31
CA THR A 371 -20.53 -24.80 -8.16
C THR A 371 -20.88 -26.05 -7.35
N PRO A 372 -21.82 -26.88 -7.82
CA PRO A 372 -22.07 -28.20 -7.25
C PRO A 372 -20.90 -29.17 -7.40
N GLN A 373 -19.87 -28.86 -8.20
CA GLN A 373 -18.66 -29.70 -8.32
C GLN A 373 -17.74 -29.64 -7.10
N ILE A 374 -17.91 -28.65 -6.22
CA ILE A 374 -17.26 -28.68 -4.90
C ILE A 374 -18.12 -29.55 -3.99
N LEU A 375 -17.64 -30.77 -3.72
CA LEU A 375 -18.37 -31.71 -2.85
C LEU A 375 -18.17 -31.30 -1.40
N GLN A 376 -19.28 -31.11 -0.67
CA GLN A 376 -19.25 -30.74 0.74
C GLN A 376 -19.60 -31.94 1.63
N LYS A 377 -18.82 -32.13 2.69
CA LYS A 377 -19.06 -33.12 3.74
C LYS A 377 -18.97 -32.47 5.12
N THR A 378 -19.68 -33.04 6.08
CA THR A 378 -19.60 -32.60 7.48
C THR A 378 -19.39 -33.80 8.40
N TYR A 379 -18.51 -33.67 9.39
CA TYR A 379 -18.29 -34.70 10.40
C TYR A 379 -17.89 -34.06 11.74
N THR A 380 -17.97 -34.82 12.82
CA THR A 380 -17.51 -34.38 14.14
C THR A 380 -16.19 -35.04 14.50
N ALA A 381 -15.24 -34.28 15.04
CA ALA A 381 -13.96 -34.78 15.54
C ALA A 381 -13.52 -33.99 16.77
N ASN A 382 -13.31 -34.69 17.89
CA ASN A 382 -12.90 -34.08 19.18
C ASN A 382 -13.74 -32.86 19.58
N GLY A 383 -15.06 -32.93 19.42
CA GLY A 383 -15.99 -31.84 19.73
C GLY A 383 -16.14 -30.77 18.64
N TYR A 384 -15.25 -30.71 17.65
CA TYR A 384 -15.37 -29.79 16.51
C TYR A 384 -16.36 -30.33 15.48
N THR A 385 -17.19 -29.46 14.92
CA THR A 385 -17.87 -29.72 13.65
C THR A 385 -16.91 -29.35 12.52
N ALA A 386 -16.53 -30.31 11.69
CA ALA A 386 -15.64 -30.11 10.55
C ALA A 386 -16.44 -30.04 9.25
N GLU A 387 -16.29 -28.94 8.52
CA GLU A 387 -16.86 -28.71 7.18
C GLU A 387 -15.77 -28.96 6.14
N GLN A 388 -15.86 -30.05 5.38
CA GLN A 388 -14.89 -30.41 4.35
C GLN A 388 -15.42 -30.13 2.95
N TYR A 389 -14.60 -29.46 2.14
CA TYR A 389 -14.85 -29.12 0.74
C TYR A 389 -13.83 -29.82 -0.14
N LEU A 390 -14.25 -30.74 -1.01
CA LEU A 390 -13.38 -31.37 -2.00
C LEU A 390 -13.35 -30.50 -3.25
N LEU A 391 -12.17 -29.98 -3.61
CA LEU A 391 -12.03 -29.05 -4.72
C LEU A 391 -11.69 -29.81 -6.02
N PRO A 392 -12.44 -29.57 -7.11
CA PRO A 392 -12.21 -30.25 -8.38
C PRO A 392 -10.98 -29.69 -9.11
N ASP A 393 -10.54 -30.37 -10.17
CA ASP A 393 -9.61 -29.80 -11.14
C ASP A 393 -10.35 -28.74 -11.97
N PRO A 394 -9.82 -27.50 -12.08
CA PRO A 394 -10.48 -26.44 -12.85
C PRO A 394 -10.71 -26.77 -14.33
N ILE A 395 -9.94 -27.70 -14.91
CA ILE A 395 -10.08 -28.16 -16.30
C ILE A 395 -10.88 -29.46 -16.35
N LYS A 396 -10.49 -30.46 -15.54
CA LYS A 396 -11.13 -31.79 -15.50
C LYS A 396 -11.97 -31.95 -14.25
N ASN A 397 -13.15 -31.33 -14.24
CA ASN A 397 -14.02 -31.24 -13.06
C ASN A 397 -14.43 -32.58 -12.40
N SER A 398 -14.24 -33.72 -13.07
CA SER A 398 -14.42 -35.06 -12.51
C SER A 398 -13.26 -35.53 -11.61
N VAL A 399 -12.13 -34.83 -11.62
CA VAL A 399 -10.96 -35.12 -10.79
C VAL A 399 -10.99 -34.21 -9.57
N VAL A 400 -10.85 -34.76 -8.36
CA VAL A 400 -10.67 -33.98 -7.12
C VAL A 400 -9.19 -33.81 -6.85
N LEU A 401 -8.75 -32.55 -6.73
CA LEU A 401 -7.34 -32.20 -6.48
C LEU A 401 -6.94 -32.28 -5.01
N GLY A 402 -7.91 -32.14 -4.11
CA GLY A 402 -7.66 -32.08 -2.68
C GLY A 402 -8.87 -31.60 -1.90
N SER A 403 -8.64 -31.23 -0.65
CA SER A 403 -9.68 -30.77 0.27
C SER A 403 -9.31 -29.49 1.00
N VAL A 404 -10.30 -28.65 1.28
CA VAL A 404 -10.25 -27.60 2.31
C VAL A 404 -11.21 -28.00 3.42
N THR A 405 -10.71 -28.16 4.66
CA THR A 405 -11.51 -28.55 5.82
C THR A 405 -11.48 -27.44 6.87
N VAL A 406 -12.65 -27.04 7.37
CA VAL A 406 -12.79 -26.04 8.41
C VAL A 406 -13.30 -26.70 9.68
N PHE A 407 -12.49 -26.76 10.73
CA PHE A 407 -12.89 -27.21 12.06
C PHE A 407 -13.48 -26.02 12.82
N ARG A 408 -14.79 -26.08 13.08
CA ARG A 408 -15.54 -25.05 13.79
C ARG A 408 -15.35 -25.16 15.28
N SER A 409 -14.78 -24.13 15.88
CA SER A 409 -14.65 -24.07 17.33
C SER A 409 -15.94 -23.59 18.01
N THR A 410 -16.08 -23.92 19.28
CA THR A 410 -17.15 -23.43 20.16
C THR A 410 -16.53 -22.66 21.32
N ARG A 411 -17.35 -21.85 22.02
CA ARG A 411 -16.89 -21.16 23.24
C ARG A 411 -16.34 -22.12 24.29
N ALA A 412 -16.95 -23.30 24.43
CA ALA A 412 -16.50 -24.33 25.37
C ALA A 412 -15.11 -24.87 24.99
N ILE A 413 -14.87 -25.14 23.70
CA ILE A 413 -13.56 -25.57 23.19
C ILE A 413 -12.51 -24.46 23.36
N ASN A 414 -12.90 -23.21 23.08
CA ASN A 414 -11.99 -22.07 23.20
C ASN A 414 -11.50 -21.85 24.64
N ALA A 415 -12.40 -22.02 25.61
CA ALA A 415 -12.15 -21.81 27.03
C ALA A 415 -11.49 -23.00 27.75
N GLU A 416 -11.19 -24.12 27.07
CA GLU A 416 -10.38 -25.19 27.66
C GLU A 416 -8.99 -24.66 28.03
N VAL A 417 -8.38 -25.20 29.08
CA VAL A 417 -7.00 -24.84 29.47
C VAL A 417 -6.04 -25.10 28.31
N GLY A 418 -5.20 -24.12 27.97
CA GLY A 418 -4.35 -24.12 26.77
C GLY A 418 -5.14 -24.12 25.45
N GLY A 419 -6.40 -23.69 25.53
CA GLY A 419 -7.32 -23.47 24.42
C GLY A 419 -7.03 -22.18 23.64
N PRO A 420 -7.77 -21.95 22.55
CA PRO A 420 -7.73 -20.70 21.80
C PRO A 420 -7.82 -19.42 22.63
N ASP A 421 -8.60 -19.38 23.72
CA ASP A 421 -8.70 -18.19 24.58
C ASP A 421 -7.37 -17.92 25.30
N ASP A 422 -6.74 -18.95 25.88
CA ASP A 422 -5.42 -18.86 26.51
C ASP A 422 -4.32 -18.51 25.49
N MET A 423 -4.37 -19.10 24.29
CA MET A 423 -3.45 -18.76 23.19
C MET A 423 -3.56 -17.28 22.82
N TRP A 424 -4.78 -16.77 22.67
CA TRP A 424 -5.02 -15.37 22.35
C TRP A 424 -4.49 -14.44 23.43
N LEU A 425 -4.82 -14.69 24.69
CA LEU A 425 -4.36 -13.87 25.81
C LEU A 425 -2.84 -13.85 25.90
N ASN A 426 -2.17 -15.00 25.79
CA ASN A 426 -0.71 -15.07 25.81
C ASN A 426 -0.08 -14.34 24.62
N LEU A 427 -0.59 -14.53 23.40
CA LEU A 427 -0.08 -13.83 22.22
C LEU A 427 -0.21 -12.30 22.33
N LEU A 428 -1.26 -11.79 22.97
CA LEU A 428 -1.38 -10.34 23.20
C LEU A 428 -0.23 -9.79 24.05
N HIS A 429 0.20 -10.54 25.07
CA HIS A 429 1.35 -10.18 25.90
C HIS A 429 2.67 -10.40 25.16
N GLU A 430 2.86 -11.58 24.58
CA GLU A 430 4.08 -11.99 23.89
C GLU A 430 4.39 -11.06 22.72
N THR A 431 3.42 -10.75 21.87
CA THR A 431 3.62 -9.88 20.69
C THR A 431 3.84 -8.42 21.05
N ALA A 432 3.45 -7.98 22.25
CA ALA A 432 3.74 -6.64 22.75
C ALA A 432 5.21 -6.49 23.24
N THR A 433 5.94 -7.60 23.36
CA THR A 433 7.39 -7.60 23.62
C THR A 433 8.19 -7.44 22.32
N ASN A 434 9.41 -6.92 22.42
CA ASN A 434 10.30 -6.83 21.26
C ASN A 434 10.84 -8.22 20.83
N ASP A 435 10.83 -9.19 21.74
CA ASP A 435 11.44 -10.51 21.52
C ASP A 435 10.59 -11.42 20.63
N PHE A 436 9.27 -11.19 20.52
CA PHE A 436 8.45 -11.98 19.59
C PHE A 436 8.85 -11.70 18.13
N GLY A 437 9.11 -10.44 17.77
CA GLY A 437 9.70 -10.08 16.49
C GLY A 437 8.73 -9.94 15.30
N LEU A 438 7.43 -9.69 15.53
CA LEU A 438 6.49 -9.40 14.45
C LEU A 438 6.90 -8.16 13.65
N GLN A 439 7.17 -8.34 12.36
CA GLN A 439 7.61 -7.27 11.46
C GLN A 439 6.97 -7.39 10.08
N ARG A 440 6.72 -6.26 9.42
CA ARG A 440 6.40 -6.24 7.98
C ARG A 440 7.67 -6.49 7.18
N LYS A 441 7.54 -7.26 6.09
CA LYS A 441 8.68 -7.64 5.25
C LYS A 441 8.49 -7.15 3.81
N PRO A 442 9.57 -6.92 3.05
CA PRO A 442 9.50 -6.53 1.64
C PRO A 442 8.74 -7.55 0.78
N ALA A 443 7.60 -7.14 0.21
CA ALA A 443 6.79 -7.97 -0.69
C ALA A 443 7.11 -7.73 -2.18
N ILE A 444 7.58 -6.53 -2.51
CA ILE A 444 7.84 -6.10 -3.89
C ILE A 444 9.17 -5.35 -3.89
N HIS A 445 10.03 -5.65 -4.86
CA HIS A 445 11.35 -5.02 -5.10
C HIS A 445 12.18 -4.82 -3.82
N PRO A 446 12.53 -5.90 -3.10
CA PRO A 446 13.34 -5.79 -1.88
C PRO A 446 14.64 -5.02 -2.14
N ASN A 447 15.03 -4.16 -1.21
CA ASN A 447 16.25 -3.33 -1.28
C ASN A 447 16.28 -2.30 -2.43
N HIS A 448 15.13 -1.96 -3.01
CA HIS A 448 15.01 -0.94 -4.06
C HIS A 448 14.23 0.29 -3.54
N PRO A 449 14.45 1.50 -4.08
CA PRO A 449 13.64 2.68 -3.72
C PRO A 449 12.12 2.53 -3.91
N SER A 450 11.69 1.57 -4.72
CA SER A 450 10.28 1.22 -4.94
C SER A 450 9.81 -0.01 -4.12
N GLU A 451 10.60 -0.41 -3.11
CA GLU A 451 10.25 -1.51 -2.20
C GLU A 451 8.89 -1.24 -1.54
N LYS A 452 8.02 -2.26 -1.52
CA LYS A 452 6.74 -2.22 -0.80
C LYS A 452 6.70 -3.34 0.22
N LEU A 453 6.50 -3.00 1.48
CA LEU A 453 6.30 -3.94 2.57
C LEU A 453 4.90 -4.58 2.51
N THR A 454 4.77 -5.79 3.06
CA THR A 454 3.49 -6.45 3.36
C THR A 454 2.56 -5.55 4.17
N ARG A 455 1.26 -5.84 4.21
CA ARG A 455 0.34 -5.16 5.13
C ARG A 455 0.40 -5.73 6.54
N HIS A 456 0.32 -7.06 6.63
CA HIS A 456 0.45 -7.81 7.87
C HIS A 456 1.90 -7.88 8.36
N PHE A 457 2.05 -8.18 9.64
CA PHE A 457 3.33 -8.40 10.32
C PHE A 457 3.56 -9.91 10.45
N MET A 458 4.80 -10.35 10.42
CA MET A 458 5.13 -11.77 10.42
C MET A 458 6.36 -12.11 11.26
N GLN A 459 6.32 -13.32 11.82
CA GLN A 459 7.44 -14.01 12.46
C GLN A 459 7.33 -15.49 12.10
N ASN A 460 8.43 -16.09 11.62
CA ASN A 460 8.49 -17.51 11.30
C ASN A 460 9.16 -18.29 12.45
N TRP A 461 8.66 -19.48 12.74
CA TRP A 461 9.19 -20.41 13.73
C TRP A 461 9.45 -21.77 13.10
N GLY A 462 10.50 -22.45 13.51
CA GLY A 462 10.89 -23.76 12.98
C GLY A 462 11.70 -23.65 11.68
N ALA A 463 11.51 -24.60 10.76
CA ALA A 463 12.16 -24.64 9.47
C ALA A 463 12.03 -23.29 8.72
N PRO A 464 13.12 -22.74 8.16
CA PRO A 464 13.07 -21.53 7.34
C PRO A 464 12.13 -21.70 6.15
N TYR A 465 11.23 -20.74 5.98
CA TYR A 465 10.27 -20.75 4.89
C TYR A 465 10.20 -19.39 4.20
N LYS A 466 9.92 -19.42 2.89
CA LYS A 466 9.78 -18.25 2.02
C LYS A 466 8.49 -18.37 1.21
N PHE A 467 7.35 -17.92 1.75
CA PHE A 467 6.12 -17.68 0.95
C PHE A 467 6.19 -16.27 0.35
N ALA A 468 6.45 -16.14 -0.95
CA ALA A 468 6.56 -14.87 -1.67
C ALA A 468 7.60 -13.83 -1.12
N VAL A 469 8.01 -13.91 0.15
CA VAL A 469 8.81 -12.98 0.94
C VAL A 469 9.69 -13.80 1.88
N ALA A 470 10.94 -13.40 2.06
CA ALA A 470 11.86 -14.05 2.99
C ALA A 470 11.62 -13.57 4.42
N VAL A 471 11.47 -14.51 5.36
CA VAL A 471 11.30 -14.23 6.79
C VAL A 471 12.40 -14.97 7.55
N ALA A 472 13.17 -14.26 8.38
CA ALA A 472 14.09 -14.90 9.29
C ALA A 472 13.32 -15.80 10.25
N SER A 473 13.69 -17.08 10.32
CA SER A 473 13.04 -18.07 11.18
C SER A 473 13.79 -18.21 12.49
N LYS A 474 13.03 -18.23 13.60
CA LYS A 474 13.50 -18.59 14.94
C LYS A 474 13.29 -20.09 15.17
N PRO A 475 14.13 -20.76 15.97
CA PRO A 475 13.90 -22.17 16.31
C PRO A 475 12.63 -22.33 17.15
N PHE A 476 12.04 -23.53 17.15
CA PHE A 476 10.92 -23.86 18.03
C PHE A 476 11.29 -23.83 19.52
N SER A 477 12.56 -24.01 19.87
CA SER A 477 13.05 -23.84 21.26
C SER A 477 12.79 -22.44 21.81
N ASP A 478 12.72 -21.43 20.94
CA ASP A 478 12.52 -20.03 21.31
C ASP A 478 11.04 -19.62 21.14
N ALA A 479 10.21 -20.49 20.58
CA ALA A 479 8.81 -20.21 20.33
C ALA A 479 8.02 -20.27 21.64
N PRO A 480 7.12 -19.31 21.90
CA PRO A 480 6.25 -19.39 23.07
C PRO A 480 5.36 -20.63 23.04
N ASN A 481 4.93 -21.10 24.22
CA ASN A 481 4.06 -22.27 24.35
C ASN A 481 2.75 -22.11 23.54
N SER A 482 2.26 -20.89 23.36
CA SER A 482 1.09 -20.56 22.53
C SER A 482 1.29 -20.99 21.06
N ILE A 483 2.49 -20.82 20.53
CA ILE A 483 2.88 -21.19 19.15
C ILE A 483 3.03 -22.70 19.02
N ILE A 484 3.71 -23.35 19.97
CA ILE A 484 3.90 -24.81 19.93
C ILE A 484 2.57 -25.54 20.17
N GLY A 485 1.72 -25.04 21.07
CA GLY A 485 0.38 -25.59 21.27
C GLY A 485 -0.50 -25.44 20.03
N ALA A 486 -0.40 -24.32 19.30
CA ALA A 486 -1.07 -24.16 18.02
C ALA A 486 -0.57 -25.20 17.00
N LEU A 487 0.75 -25.40 16.90
CA LEU A 487 1.35 -26.43 16.04
C LEU A 487 0.78 -27.83 16.32
N LYS A 488 0.69 -28.24 17.60
CA LYS A 488 0.11 -29.54 18.00
C LYS A 488 -1.35 -29.69 17.57
N ARG A 489 -2.16 -28.63 17.76
CA ARG A 489 -3.56 -28.58 17.29
C ARG A 489 -3.65 -28.73 15.77
N MET A 490 -2.80 -28.01 15.04
CA MET A 490 -2.75 -28.08 13.58
C MET A 490 -2.29 -29.45 13.08
N GLN A 491 -1.31 -30.09 13.74
CA GLN A 491 -0.87 -31.46 13.41
C GLN A 491 -2.01 -32.47 13.61
N TRP A 492 -2.79 -32.36 14.69
CA TRP A 492 -3.99 -33.18 14.87
C TRP A 492 -5.02 -32.93 13.76
N ALA A 493 -5.35 -31.67 13.48
CA ALA A 493 -6.35 -31.32 12.46
C ALA A 493 -5.92 -31.79 11.06
N GLY A 494 -4.62 -31.70 10.78
CA GLY A 494 -3.94 -32.24 9.63
C GLY A 494 -4.16 -33.73 9.47
N ARG A 495 -3.79 -34.54 10.48
CA ARG A 495 -4.02 -36.00 10.50
C ARG A 495 -5.47 -36.36 10.21
N ILE A 496 -6.41 -35.75 10.95
CA ILE A 496 -7.84 -36.02 10.77
C ILE A 496 -8.31 -35.67 9.35
N THR A 497 -7.84 -34.55 8.80
CA THR A 497 -8.20 -34.12 7.44
C THR A 497 -7.67 -35.09 6.39
N VAL A 498 -6.40 -35.51 6.49
CA VAL A 498 -5.79 -36.48 5.56
C VAL A 498 -6.57 -37.79 5.60
N ASP A 499 -6.87 -38.31 6.79
CA ASP A 499 -7.64 -39.55 6.97
C ASP A 499 -9.03 -39.44 6.31
N LYS A 500 -9.75 -38.34 6.57
CA LYS A 500 -11.13 -38.12 6.08
C LYS A 500 -11.18 -37.84 4.58
N THR A 501 -10.19 -37.14 4.04
CA THR A 501 -10.07 -36.93 2.60
C THR A 501 -9.81 -38.24 1.87
N ASN A 502 -8.92 -39.10 2.39
CA ASN A 502 -8.69 -40.41 1.79
C ASN A 502 -9.89 -41.36 1.94
N ALA A 503 -10.53 -41.39 3.10
CA ALA A 503 -11.74 -42.19 3.33
C ALA A 503 -12.89 -41.79 2.37
N SER A 504 -12.97 -40.51 1.99
CA SER A 504 -14.00 -40.02 1.09
C SER A 504 -14.00 -40.72 -0.27
N PHE A 505 -12.84 -41.17 -0.77
CA PHE A 505 -12.74 -41.87 -2.05
C PHE A 505 -13.02 -43.38 -1.96
N ARG A 506 -13.22 -43.91 -0.75
CA ARG A 506 -13.59 -45.31 -0.52
C ARG A 506 -15.11 -45.49 -0.38
N GLU A 507 -15.87 -44.39 -0.36
CA GLU A 507 -17.32 -44.42 -0.27
C GLU A 507 -17.94 -44.86 -1.61
N ALA A 508 -18.93 -45.77 -1.56
CA ALA A 508 -19.54 -46.37 -2.75
C ALA A 508 -20.20 -45.35 -3.70
N ASN A 509 -20.56 -44.17 -3.21
CA ASN A 509 -21.24 -43.12 -3.98
C ASN A 509 -20.29 -42.01 -4.48
N MET A 510 -18.97 -42.16 -4.33
CA MET A 510 -17.99 -41.17 -4.81
C MET A 510 -17.77 -41.31 -6.32
N ASN A 511 -18.44 -40.46 -7.10
CA ASN A 511 -18.32 -40.44 -8.57
C ASN A 511 -17.17 -39.56 -9.10
N ALA A 512 -16.19 -39.21 -8.25
CA ALA A 512 -15.06 -38.38 -8.62
C ALA A 512 -13.73 -39.15 -8.54
N VAL A 513 -12.83 -38.85 -9.48
CA VAL A 513 -11.50 -39.46 -9.57
C VAL A 513 -10.55 -38.77 -8.59
N ARG A 514 -9.88 -39.56 -7.74
CA ARG A 514 -8.85 -39.08 -6.83
C ARG A 514 -7.62 -38.62 -7.61
N CYS A 515 -7.13 -37.40 -7.38
CA CYS A 515 -5.84 -36.98 -7.91
C CYS A 515 -4.70 -37.76 -7.25
N GLY A 516 -3.72 -38.23 -8.04
CA GLY A 516 -2.56 -38.97 -7.54
C GLY A 516 -1.64 -38.17 -6.59
N THR A 517 -1.80 -36.84 -6.50
CA THR A 517 -1.01 -35.97 -5.61
C THR A 517 -1.64 -35.73 -4.24
N ILE A 518 -2.79 -36.34 -3.97
CA ILE A 518 -3.33 -36.42 -2.60
C ILE A 518 -2.48 -37.47 -1.88
N SER A 519 -1.82 -37.11 -0.77
CA SER A 519 -1.02 -38.08 -0.02
C SER A 519 -1.92 -38.95 0.86
N GLU A 520 -1.51 -40.20 1.08
CA GLU A 520 -2.25 -41.12 1.95
C GLU A 520 -1.92 -40.91 3.43
N GLU A 521 -0.70 -40.45 3.70
CA GLU A 521 -0.21 -40.22 5.06
C GLU A 521 -0.03 -38.72 5.33
N PHE A 522 -0.21 -38.37 6.60
CA PHE A 522 0.07 -37.02 7.10
C PHE A 522 1.54 -36.94 7.52
N VAL A 523 2.20 -35.88 7.06
CA VAL A 523 3.56 -35.52 7.48
C VAL A 523 3.48 -34.39 8.49
N ASP A 524 4.13 -34.57 9.65
CA ASP A 524 4.14 -33.56 10.70
C ASP A 524 4.73 -32.23 10.20
N PHE A 525 4.12 -31.15 10.64
CA PHE A 525 4.60 -29.80 10.37
C PHE A 525 5.90 -29.52 11.13
N ASN A 526 6.80 -28.81 10.46
CA ASN A 526 8.10 -28.38 10.98
C ASN A 526 8.28 -26.85 10.91
N GLU A 527 7.25 -26.11 10.49
CA GLU A 527 7.21 -24.64 10.44
C GLU A 527 5.88 -24.13 11.02
N VAL A 528 5.95 -22.95 11.66
CA VAL A 528 4.79 -22.12 11.99
C VAL A 528 5.07 -20.67 11.63
N LEU A 529 4.31 -20.13 10.68
CA LEU A 529 4.25 -18.71 10.37
C LEU A 529 3.19 -18.02 11.23
N SER A 530 3.63 -17.11 12.09
CA SER A 530 2.74 -16.21 12.83
C SER A 530 2.49 -14.93 12.03
N LEU A 531 1.23 -14.64 11.71
CA LEU A 531 0.81 -13.40 11.05
C LEU A 531 -0.03 -12.54 12.00
N GLY A 532 0.40 -11.30 12.25
CA GLY A 532 -0.36 -10.28 12.97
C GLY A 532 -1.04 -9.30 12.02
N TYR A 533 -2.34 -9.09 12.22
CA TYR A 533 -3.16 -8.18 11.44
C TYR A 533 -3.66 -7.03 12.32
N MET A 534 -3.35 -5.81 11.89
CA MET A 534 -4.02 -4.59 12.37
C MET A 534 -5.32 -4.36 11.59
N GLU A 535 -6.09 -3.36 12.00
CA GLU A 535 -7.36 -3.01 11.37
C GLU A 535 -7.19 -2.76 9.87
N GLN A 536 -8.04 -3.41 9.07
CA GLN A 536 -8.02 -3.37 7.60
C GLN A 536 -6.76 -3.96 6.96
N ASP A 537 -5.89 -4.64 7.71
CA ASP A 537 -4.90 -5.52 7.08
C ASP A 537 -5.59 -6.70 6.42
N ARG A 538 -5.02 -7.16 5.32
CA ARG A 538 -5.53 -8.28 4.53
C ARG A 538 -4.41 -8.88 3.73
N ILE A 539 -4.61 -10.13 3.32
CA ILE A 539 -3.76 -10.79 2.33
C ILE A 539 -4.59 -11.01 1.07
N SER A 540 -4.09 -10.48 -0.04
CA SER A 540 -4.72 -10.67 -1.34
C SER A 540 -4.60 -12.14 -1.78
N PHE A 541 -5.24 -12.47 -2.90
CA PHE A 541 -5.12 -13.80 -3.49
C PHE A 541 -3.66 -14.18 -3.73
N HIS A 542 -3.25 -15.31 -3.15
CA HIS A 542 -1.94 -15.94 -3.24
C HIS A 542 -2.11 -17.47 -3.13
N ASP A 543 -1.03 -18.22 -3.26
CA ASP A 543 -1.06 -19.67 -3.16
C ASP A 543 0.14 -20.21 -2.38
N ASP A 544 0.04 -21.45 -1.90
CA ASP A 544 1.12 -22.20 -1.23
C ASP A 544 1.68 -23.29 -2.17
N GLY A 545 1.75 -23.00 -3.48
CA GLY A 545 2.08 -23.97 -4.52
C GLY A 545 3.58 -24.15 -4.77
N GLU A 546 4.45 -23.70 -3.84
CA GLU A 546 5.90 -23.84 -3.98
C GLU A 546 6.35 -25.31 -3.86
N ASP A 547 7.32 -25.72 -4.67
CA ASP A 547 7.83 -27.11 -4.71
C ASP A 547 8.55 -27.54 -3.41
N THR A 548 8.83 -26.59 -2.52
CA THR A 548 9.48 -26.80 -1.21
C THR A 548 8.49 -27.16 -0.10
N LEU A 549 7.18 -27.18 -0.38
CA LEU A 549 6.13 -27.45 0.58
C LEU A 549 5.52 -28.84 0.46
N GLY A 550 5.23 -29.43 1.62
CA GLY A 550 4.44 -30.66 1.73
C GLY A 550 2.98 -30.45 1.30
N PRO A 551 2.22 -31.54 1.11
CA PRO A 551 0.87 -31.48 0.54
C PRO A 551 -0.17 -30.85 1.47
N THR A 552 0.14 -30.70 2.75
CA THR A 552 -0.80 -30.19 3.77
C THR A 552 -0.34 -28.85 4.29
N VAL A 553 -1.24 -27.87 4.29
CA VAL A 553 -1.07 -26.55 4.89
C VAL A 553 -2.24 -26.33 5.83
N ALA A 554 -1.98 -25.81 7.02
CA ALA A 554 -3.05 -25.64 7.98
C ALA A 554 -2.89 -24.33 8.75
N THR A 555 -3.98 -23.64 9.09
CA THR A 555 -3.92 -22.39 9.84
C THR A 555 -4.94 -22.33 10.99
N LEU A 556 -4.51 -21.86 12.16
CA LEU A 556 -5.36 -21.51 13.30
C LEU A 556 -5.64 -20.02 13.29
N SER A 557 -6.92 -19.64 13.44
CA SER A 557 -7.34 -18.24 13.51
C SER A 557 -7.64 -17.81 14.94
N LEU A 558 -7.02 -16.73 15.40
CA LEU A 558 -7.22 -16.17 16.75
C LEU A 558 -7.61 -14.68 16.69
N GLY A 559 -8.55 -14.25 17.52
CA GLY A 559 -9.04 -12.86 17.53
C GLY A 559 -10.16 -12.59 16.52
N SER A 560 -10.17 -11.38 15.96
CA SER A 560 -11.23 -10.87 15.07
C SER A 560 -11.60 -11.83 13.92
N PRO A 561 -12.89 -11.91 13.55
CA PRO A 561 -13.35 -12.76 12.46
C PRO A 561 -12.79 -12.31 11.11
N ALA A 562 -12.68 -13.24 10.17
CA ALA A 562 -12.28 -12.97 8.80
C ALA A 562 -13.14 -13.75 7.80
N GLN A 563 -13.07 -13.36 6.53
CA GLN A 563 -13.61 -14.14 5.43
C GLN A 563 -12.44 -14.72 4.62
N MET A 564 -12.42 -16.04 4.44
CA MET A 564 -11.47 -16.70 3.55
C MET A 564 -12.15 -17.00 2.22
N LEU A 565 -11.45 -16.75 1.12
CA LEU A 565 -11.95 -16.93 -0.24
C LEU A 565 -10.95 -17.72 -1.06
N PHE A 566 -11.45 -18.64 -1.87
CA PHE A 566 -10.67 -19.42 -2.84
C PHE A 566 -11.15 -19.12 -4.25
N ARG A 567 -10.23 -19.11 -5.22
CA ARG A 567 -10.52 -19.03 -6.65
C ARG A 567 -9.52 -19.85 -7.44
N SER A 568 -9.89 -20.33 -8.62
CA SER A 568 -8.93 -20.97 -9.53
C SER A 568 -7.92 -19.94 -10.06
N LYS A 569 -6.66 -20.33 -10.25
CA LYS A 569 -5.65 -19.45 -10.87
C LYS A 569 -6.08 -19.03 -12.27
N LYS A 570 -5.74 -17.79 -12.64
CA LYS A 570 -6.12 -17.20 -13.94
C LYS A 570 -5.77 -18.06 -15.15
N LYS A 571 -4.65 -18.79 -15.11
CA LYS A 571 -4.21 -19.68 -16.20
C LYS A 571 -5.14 -20.86 -16.46
N TYR A 572 -6.02 -21.20 -15.52
CA TYR A 572 -7.03 -22.25 -15.66
C TYR A 572 -8.44 -21.71 -15.96
N MET A 573 -8.61 -20.38 -15.93
CA MET A 573 -9.86 -19.74 -16.28
C MET A 573 -9.87 -19.52 -17.79
N GLY A 574 -10.91 -19.97 -18.50
CA GLY A 574 -11.06 -19.73 -19.93
C GLY A 574 -11.17 -18.24 -20.28
N VAL A 575 -11.51 -17.91 -21.53
CA VAL A 575 -11.59 -16.52 -22.06
C VAL A 575 -12.56 -15.62 -21.26
N LYS A 576 -13.49 -16.19 -20.47
CA LYS A 576 -14.35 -15.44 -19.54
C LYS A 576 -13.58 -15.06 -18.26
N LYS A 577 -13.23 -13.77 -18.18
CA LYS A 577 -12.45 -13.08 -17.12
C LYS A 577 -13.14 -12.97 -15.74
N ASP A 578 -13.92 -13.94 -15.32
CA ASP A 578 -14.56 -13.83 -14.00
C ASP A 578 -13.59 -14.34 -12.93
N ASN A 579 -12.71 -13.45 -12.49
CA ASN A 579 -11.73 -13.59 -11.41
C ASN A 579 -12.42 -13.71 -10.01
N LEU A 580 -13.54 -14.43 -9.97
CA LEU A 580 -14.48 -14.54 -8.88
C LEU A 580 -14.13 -15.73 -7.98
N PRO A 581 -14.42 -15.64 -6.67
CA PRO A 581 -14.29 -16.77 -5.76
C PRO A 581 -15.16 -17.97 -6.17
N CYS A 582 -14.64 -19.19 -6.00
CA CYS A 582 -15.40 -20.44 -6.13
C CYS A 582 -15.84 -21.03 -4.78
N LEU A 583 -15.16 -20.66 -3.70
CA LEU A 583 -15.49 -21.05 -2.32
C LEU A 583 -15.21 -19.86 -1.41
N LYS A 584 -16.12 -19.59 -0.48
CA LYS A 584 -15.89 -18.64 0.61
C LYS A 584 -16.52 -19.15 1.90
N PHE A 585 -15.90 -18.84 3.02
CA PHE A 585 -16.43 -19.16 4.34
C PHE A 585 -15.87 -18.20 5.39
N PRO A 586 -16.58 -17.96 6.50
CA PRO A 586 -16.03 -17.22 7.63
C PRO A 586 -14.96 -18.06 8.33
N VAL A 587 -13.99 -17.41 8.95
CA VAL A 587 -13.05 -18.03 9.89
C VAL A 587 -13.11 -17.21 11.18
N ARG A 588 -13.38 -17.89 12.30
CA ARG A 588 -13.66 -17.29 13.60
C ARG A 588 -12.56 -17.59 14.61
N HIS A 589 -12.68 -17.04 15.81
CA HIS A 589 -11.75 -17.30 16.89
C HIS A 589 -11.75 -18.79 17.28
N GLY A 590 -10.59 -19.43 17.15
CA GLY A 590 -10.37 -20.84 17.44
C GLY A 590 -10.64 -21.77 16.26
N ASP A 591 -11.17 -21.27 15.13
CA ASP A 591 -11.36 -22.09 13.94
C ASP A 591 -10.00 -22.49 13.34
N MET A 592 -9.91 -23.73 12.88
CA MET A 592 -8.76 -24.24 12.12
C MET A 592 -9.17 -24.53 10.68
N VAL A 593 -8.33 -24.15 9.73
CA VAL A 593 -8.50 -24.47 8.30
C VAL A 593 -7.35 -25.35 7.85
N VAL A 594 -7.64 -26.50 7.25
CA VAL A 594 -6.66 -27.44 6.72
C VAL A 594 -6.87 -27.61 5.22
N MET A 595 -5.84 -27.33 4.44
CA MET A 595 -5.80 -27.53 3.00
C MET A 595 -4.89 -28.72 2.70
N HIS A 596 -5.38 -29.70 1.94
CA HIS A 596 -4.65 -30.94 1.68
C HIS A 596 -4.70 -31.36 0.21
N GLY A 597 -3.53 -31.64 -0.35
CA GLY A 597 -3.27 -32.12 -1.71
C GLY A 597 -2.40 -31.14 -2.49
N THR A 598 -1.24 -31.55 -3.00
CA THR A 598 -0.27 -30.64 -3.66
C THR A 598 -0.89 -29.83 -4.80
N ARG A 599 -1.74 -30.47 -5.60
CA ARG A 599 -2.40 -29.81 -6.74
C ARG A 599 -3.39 -28.73 -6.34
N ILE A 600 -3.96 -28.74 -5.13
CA ILE A 600 -4.87 -27.68 -4.69
C ILE A 600 -4.12 -26.34 -4.60
N HIS A 601 -2.91 -26.37 -4.04
CA HIS A 601 -2.05 -25.20 -3.87
C HIS A 601 -1.53 -24.69 -5.22
N GLN A 602 -1.31 -25.59 -6.18
CA GLN A 602 -0.88 -25.22 -7.52
C GLN A 602 -2.02 -24.68 -8.40
N ALA A 603 -3.26 -25.12 -8.18
CA ALA A 603 -4.41 -24.81 -9.03
C ALA A 603 -5.28 -23.66 -8.52
N TYR A 604 -5.32 -23.46 -7.21
CA TYR A 604 -6.15 -22.45 -6.55
C TYR A 604 -5.29 -21.37 -5.88
N GLU A 605 -5.86 -20.17 -5.81
CA GLU A 605 -5.40 -19.08 -4.96
C GLU A 605 -6.41 -18.88 -3.84
N HIS A 606 -5.94 -18.41 -2.68
CA HIS A 606 -6.79 -18.02 -1.58
C HIS A 606 -6.43 -16.64 -1.02
N SER A 607 -7.38 -16.00 -0.37
CA SER A 607 -7.23 -14.70 0.28
C SER A 607 -7.96 -14.67 1.61
N VAL A 608 -7.54 -13.77 2.51
CA VAL A 608 -8.17 -13.55 3.81
C VAL A 608 -8.44 -12.07 3.97
N ASP A 609 -9.72 -11.76 4.23
CA ASP A 609 -10.23 -10.41 4.46
C ASP A 609 -10.78 -10.30 5.90
N PRO A 610 -9.96 -9.85 6.87
CA PRO A 610 -10.37 -9.61 8.24
C PRO A 610 -11.52 -8.59 8.34
N LYS A 611 -12.45 -8.84 9.27
CA LYS A 611 -13.67 -8.04 9.49
C LYS A 611 -13.72 -7.37 10.86
N GLY A 612 -12.61 -7.36 11.60
CA GLY A 612 -12.47 -6.70 12.91
C GLY A 612 -11.13 -6.00 13.07
N MET A 613 -10.79 -5.64 14.31
CA MET A 613 -9.66 -4.76 14.60
C MET A 613 -8.31 -5.47 14.75
N ARG A 614 -8.30 -6.73 15.22
CA ARG A 614 -7.04 -7.44 15.51
C ARG A 614 -7.21 -8.95 15.44
N ARG A 615 -6.35 -9.60 14.66
CA ARG A 615 -6.29 -11.06 14.63
C ARG A 615 -4.88 -11.57 14.41
N PHE A 616 -4.66 -12.82 14.79
CA PHE A 616 -3.50 -13.61 14.42
C PHE A 616 -3.93 -14.79 13.54
N ALA A 617 -3.10 -15.13 12.57
CA ALA A 617 -3.16 -16.42 11.88
C ALA A 617 -1.85 -17.17 12.15
N LEU A 618 -1.96 -18.39 12.65
CA LEU A 618 -0.81 -19.26 12.90
C LEU A 618 -0.87 -20.39 11.87
N THR A 619 -0.11 -20.24 10.80
CA THR A 619 -0.10 -21.19 9.68
C THR A 619 1.05 -22.16 9.83
N SER A 620 0.75 -23.45 9.89
CA SER A 620 1.72 -24.54 9.97
C SER A 620 1.88 -25.24 8.62
N ARG A 621 3.14 -25.53 8.29
CA ARG A 621 3.52 -26.23 7.06
C ARG A 621 4.59 -27.29 7.35
N ASN A 622 4.73 -28.20 6.40
CA ASN A 622 5.91 -29.05 6.32
C ASN A 622 6.79 -28.53 5.18
N ILE A 623 7.99 -28.09 5.52
CA ILE A 623 9.05 -27.73 4.57
C ILE A 623 9.79 -29.02 4.21
N VAL A 624 9.79 -29.36 2.92
CA VAL A 624 10.40 -30.59 2.41
C VAL A 624 11.91 -30.43 2.43
N LEU A 625 12.55 -30.98 3.47
CA LEU A 625 13.97 -30.80 3.74
C LEU A 625 14.86 -31.27 2.57
N ASP A 626 14.41 -32.26 1.81
CA ASP A 626 15.14 -32.78 0.65
C ASP A 626 15.27 -31.80 -0.51
N THR A 627 14.44 -30.76 -0.52
CA THR A 627 14.50 -29.69 -1.52
C THR A 627 15.49 -28.57 -1.16
N LEU A 628 16.07 -28.62 0.05
CA LEU A 628 17.01 -27.62 0.56
C LEU A 628 18.46 -28.04 0.33
N ASP A 629 19.33 -27.04 0.13
CA ASP A 629 20.79 -27.21 0.18
C ASP A 629 21.25 -27.65 1.58
N GLU A 630 22.47 -28.17 1.69
CA GLU A 630 22.98 -28.81 2.90
C GLU A 630 22.96 -27.89 4.13
N GLU A 631 23.38 -26.63 3.97
CA GLU A 631 23.42 -25.65 5.04
C GLU A 631 22.00 -25.31 5.53
N LYS A 632 21.08 -24.99 4.62
CA LYS A 632 19.68 -24.69 4.96
C LYS A 632 18.97 -25.90 5.53
N ARG A 633 19.31 -27.11 5.07
CA ARG A 633 18.76 -28.36 5.58
C ARG A 633 19.18 -28.58 7.04
N ALA A 634 20.47 -28.40 7.35
CA ALA A 634 20.96 -28.50 8.71
C ALA A 634 20.31 -27.47 9.64
N ASP A 635 20.23 -26.20 9.20
CA ASP A 635 19.54 -25.13 9.94
C ASP A 635 18.05 -25.46 10.15
N ALA A 636 17.36 -25.96 9.12
CA ALA A 636 15.96 -26.36 9.20
C ALA A 636 15.75 -27.51 10.19
N ILE A 637 16.59 -28.54 10.16
CA ILE A 637 16.52 -29.67 11.11
C ILE A 637 16.67 -29.15 12.53
N GLN A 638 17.72 -28.36 12.79
CA GLN A 638 17.99 -27.82 14.13
C GLN A 638 16.84 -26.95 14.63
N LYS A 639 16.32 -26.04 13.80
CA LYS A 639 15.23 -25.13 14.19
C LYS A 639 13.90 -25.85 14.39
N SER A 640 13.72 -27.01 13.76
CA SER A 640 12.48 -27.80 13.83
C SER A 640 12.39 -28.72 15.06
N ILE A 641 13.41 -28.76 15.91
CA ILE A 641 13.38 -29.56 17.14
C ILE A 641 12.34 -28.97 18.09
N LEU A 642 11.32 -29.76 18.42
CA LEU A 642 10.26 -29.35 19.34
C LEU A 642 10.77 -29.36 20.78
N PRO A 643 10.47 -28.32 21.57
CA PRO A 643 10.76 -28.32 23.00
C PRO A 643 9.78 -29.24 23.76
N ASP A 644 10.17 -29.60 24.99
CA ASP A 644 9.24 -30.21 25.94
C ASP A 644 8.10 -29.23 26.25
N LEU A 645 6.88 -29.71 26.11
CA LEU A 645 5.68 -28.88 26.22
C LEU A 645 4.88 -29.27 27.45
N PRO A 646 4.41 -28.32 28.29
CA PRO A 646 3.50 -28.65 29.38
C PRO A 646 2.23 -29.33 28.83
N ALA A 647 1.68 -30.29 29.58
CA ALA A 647 0.52 -31.07 29.15
C ALA A 647 -0.71 -30.20 28.80
N ASP A 648 -0.78 -28.99 29.36
CA ASP A 648 -1.80 -28.00 29.04
C ASP A 648 -1.73 -27.47 27.61
N TRP A 649 -0.57 -27.51 26.96
CA TRP A 649 -0.41 -27.05 25.59
C TRP A 649 -0.39 -28.18 24.57
N ASP A 650 -0.34 -29.44 25.02
CA ASP A 650 -0.40 -30.61 24.14
C ASP A 650 -1.80 -30.85 23.57
N TYR A 651 -1.86 -31.48 22.40
CA TYR A 651 -3.13 -31.70 21.70
C TYR A 651 -3.12 -32.91 20.73
N PRO A 652 -4.17 -33.76 20.72
CA PRO A 652 -5.35 -33.73 21.58
C PRO A 652 -4.97 -34.01 23.03
N LYS A 653 -5.75 -33.51 23.99
CA LYS A 653 -5.42 -33.67 25.41
C LYS A 653 -5.22 -35.16 25.75
N PRO A 654 -4.30 -35.52 26.67
CA PRO A 654 -4.10 -36.93 27.06
C PRO A 654 -5.38 -37.65 27.52
N SER A 655 -6.35 -36.92 28.08
CA SER A 655 -7.67 -37.44 28.45
C SER A 655 -8.58 -37.73 27.24
N GLN A 656 -8.42 -36.98 26.15
CA GLN A 656 -9.17 -37.12 24.89
C GLN A 656 -8.58 -38.26 24.03
N SER A 657 -7.27 -38.49 24.06
CA SER A 657 -6.64 -39.61 23.36
C SER A 657 -6.99 -40.98 23.99
N ARG A 658 -7.13 -41.05 25.32
CA ARG A 658 -7.55 -42.28 26.04
C ARG A 658 -9.00 -42.71 25.76
N LYS A 659 -9.92 -41.78 25.51
CA LYS A 659 -11.30 -42.11 25.10
C LYS A 659 -11.33 -42.81 23.74
N ARG A 660 -10.53 -42.34 22.77
CA ARG A 660 -10.43 -42.96 21.44
C ARG A 660 -9.87 -44.39 21.48
N ALA A 661 -8.86 -44.63 22.32
CA ALA A 661 -8.31 -45.99 22.50
C ALA A 661 -9.34 -46.97 23.11
N ASN A 662 -10.17 -46.50 24.04
CA ASN A 662 -11.24 -47.31 24.63
C ASN A 662 -12.41 -47.55 23.65
N ASP A 663 -12.76 -46.57 22.81
CA ASP A 663 -13.81 -46.71 21.79
C ASP A 663 -13.37 -47.64 20.64
N GLU A 664 -12.10 -47.55 20.19
CA GLU A 664 -11.54 -48.46 19.18
C GLU A 664 -11.37 -49.90 19.71
N ALA A 665 -11.03 -50.07 21.00
CA ALA A 665 -11.03 -51.37 21.68
C ALA A 665 -12.45 -51.96 21.84
N GLY A 666 -13.46 -51.12 22.07
CA GLY A 666 -14.86 -51.52 22.15
C GLY A 666 -15.43 -52.02 20.82
N VAL A 667 -15.08 -51.36 19.70
CA VAL A 667 -15.50 -51.76 18.34
C VAL A 667 -14.80 -53.06 17.89
N THR A 668 -13.52 -53.24 18.23
CA THR A 668 -12.81 -54.51 17.95
C THR A 668 -13.33 -55.68 18.80
N ALA A 669 -13.73 -55.43 20.05
CA ALA A 669 -14.38 -56.45 20.90
C ALA A 669 -15.79 -56.83 20.39
N ALA A 670 -16.57 -55.86 19.91
CA ALA A 670 -17.88 -56.11 19.30
C ALA A 670 -17.77 -56.93 17.99
N ASN A 671 -16.78 -56.65 17.15
CA ASN A 671 -16.51 -57.41 15.93
C ASN A 671 -15.99 -58.84 16.19
N LYS A 672 -15.28 -59.08 17.30
CA LYS A 672 -14.90 -60.43 17.72
C LYS A 672 -16.10 -61.25 18.23
N LYS A 673 -17.05 -60.64 18.94
CA LYS A 673 -18.29 -61.30 19.38
C LYS A 673 -19.25 -61.62 18.23
N ALA A 674 -19.25 -60.82 17.15
CA ALA A 674 -20.06 -61.10 15.95
C ALA A 674 -19.52 -62.30 15.13
N LYS A 675 -18.20 -62.53 15.11
CA LYS A 675 -17.58 -63.66 14.41
C LYS A 675 -17.67 -65.01 15.14
N THR A 676 -18.04 -65.02 16.42
CA THR A 676 -18.23 -66.27 17.20
C THR A 676 -19.67 -66.77 17.22
N LYS A 677 -20.58 -66.09 16.53
CA LYS A 677 -22.01 -66.45 16.39
C LYS A 677 -22.45 -66.66 14.93
N ALA A 678 -21.51 -66.84 14.00
CA ALA A 678 -21.77 -67.19 12.60
C ALA A 678 -21.38 -68.64 12.34
#